data_AF-B9K9U6-F1
#
_entry.id   AF-B9K9U6-F1
#
_cell.length_a   1.000
_cell.length_b   1.000
_cell.length_c   1.000
_cell.angle_alpha   90.00
_cell.angle_beta   90.00
_cell.angle_gamma   90.00
#
_symmetry.space_group_name_H-M   'P 1'
#
loop_
_entity.id
_entity.type
_entity.pdbx_description
1 polymer ?
#
loop_
_entity_poly.entity_id
_entity_poly.type
_entity_poly.pdbx_seq_one_letter_code
_entity_poly.pdbx_strand_id
1 'polypeptide(L)'
;MCRMIVLSFVFLSCFLFSYEIEIENFEIWDRDGLMNSIWCAVSVEDGGTFVRNLNLKDFELIETAYGRDEELLFSKKVRFDNFYYQFNGDGFWEKSVNSDELDIVFLIDKTGSMEDHIESIKRQLKNFLDRLMKIGTDFRIVIAEYGVEDEPEWPSGAGVDTFYDSVMFEEISREIEEIGTGGEGWDLTWAYDAFLWALNLDWRESARKIVVIITDVYVDSVFGPNWYYTSGCNTSMRAVDLALKESGIHLYYCQPSEENMAETELFESYSPQVNPKVKESNFDFLEKRNDHVKRLSWPFDQSEIQLENLPVIDSKYYFAWFSDWSEYNFVSKVEVKIRLIGTSDFSSFVYYPLENPDGTKTNIVSEKISFVIKDEAGFGMLGSDNVWVFFYKVMGNTSRMDTVGAMYQISDKNGKIDIGRRQPGRYYYILYASGQPSDAYHQLRYTSRGWVDIGPKAATPTEIVAYTWGSKAEIYKAYGLLEELRNLEIAREGIKHYVQEASEWVSNLERNGITLVEMEALKRFNTGLAAIVNCAGYACVIQNKASDDAVEIAQKVSDMIRKAEDVVSKLESARHLIMKAVNTFIDIITGNWGGAAMNLTIEEVIDRFVTYVKDDLLNDIMSLVEEKLAEVIRNPDVVVDFFKTRVKEWVKEKLSPEQISKSAYNFVGEELVYNRFTSHIEEQLRVLLLYSKDLVEKNQDKYWNFDERSKLMRKSFEEMRYDIMSDLFEISYESLSRQDSVDNWADALQVFKDTIPLIVEFLELFEVRYPELSDVKKALETLADALNTINAMTRTYEMALKIDHLTTLTERAQKIAAEVYRYK
;
A
#
# COMPACT_ATOMS: atom_id res chain seq x y z
N MET A 1 46.28 -42.68 -70.32
CA MET A 1 45.11 -42.56 -71.21
C MET A 1 43.86 -42.88 -70.40
N CYS A 2 43.06 -41.85 -70.12
CA CYS A 2 41.63 -41.82 -69.79
C CYS A 2 40.91 -42.97 -69.04
N ARG A 3 40.18 -42.56 -67.97
CA ARG A 3 38.76 -42.89 -67.61
C ARG A 3 38.48 -44.32 -67.06
N MET A 4 37.61 -44.58 -66.07
CA MET A 4 36.31 -43.96 -65.68
C MET A 4 35.79 -44.51 -64.30
N ILE A 5 34.94 -43.71 -63.62
CA ILE A 5 33.73 -44.05 -62.79
C ILE A 5 33.96 -44.64 -61.37
N VAL A 6 33.72 -43.91 -60.25
CA VAL A 6 32.47 -43.44 -59.60
C VAL A 6 31.62 -44.57 -58.98
N LEU A 7 31.66 -44.67 -57.64
CA LEU A 7 30.51 -45.08 -56.84
C LEU A 7 30.61 -44.46 -55.44
N SER A 8 29.83 -43.39 -55.27
CA SER A 8 29.61 -42.65 -54.04
C SER A 8 28.80 -43.49 -53.06
N PHE A 9 29.39 -43.84 -51.91
CA PHE A 9 28.66 -44.21 -50.71
C PHE A 9 28.35 -42.91 -49.95
N VAL A 10 27.29 -42.24 -50.36
CA VAL A 10 26.61 -41.25 -49.51
C VAL A 10 25.60 -42.04 -48.69
N PHE A 11 25.99 -42.41 -47.47
CA PHE A 11 25.02 -42.69 -46.41
C PHE A 11 24.34 -41.34 -46.11
N LEU A 12 23.28 -41.06 -46.86
CA LEU A 12 22.32 -40.04 -46.51
C LEU A 12 21.52 -40.64 -45.36
N SER A 13 21.88 -40.28 -44.13
CA SER A 13 21.00 -40.40 -42.99
C SER A 13 19.80 -39.48 -43.23
N CYS A 14 18.82 -39.96 -44.00
CA CYS A 14 17.46 -39.46 -43.91
C CYS A 14 17.00 -39.82 -42.49
N PHE A 15 17.13 -38.89 -41.55
CA PHE A 15 16.23 -38.88 -40.41
C PHE A 15 14.84 -38.70 -41.02
N LEU A 16 14.13 -39.82 -41.21
CA LEU A 16 12.70 -39.81 -41.41
C LEU A 16 12.14 -39.31 -40.08
N PHE A 17 11.87 -38.01 -40.01
CA PHE A 17 11.06 -37.44 -38.95
C PHE A 17 9.73 -38.20 -38.94
N SER A 18 9.42 -38.82 -37.80
CA SER A 18 8.19 -39.58 -37.61
C SER A 18 7.26 -38.66 -36.84
N TYR A 19 6.75 -37.65 -37.56
CA TYR A 19 5.75 -36.76 -37.00
C TYR A 19 4.48 -37.56 -36.73
N GLU A 20 3.97 -37.49 -35.52
CA GLU A 20 2.68 -38.05 -35.10
C GLU A 20 1.77 -36.90 -34.71
N ILE A 21 0.52 -36.91 -35.17
CA ILE A 21 -0.50 -35.91 -34.83
C ILE A 21 -1.65 -36.60 -34.10
N GLU A 22 -2.01 -36.09 -32.93
CA GLU A 22 -3.06 -36.63 -32.08
C GLU A 22 -4.11 -35.56 -31.77
N ILE A 23 -5.39 -35.95 -31.76
CA ILE A 23 -6.47 -35.07 -31.31
C ILE A 23 -6.60 -35.22 -29.81
N GLU A 24 -6.28 -34.14 -29.11
CA GLU A 24 -6.35 -34.07 -27.65
C GLU A 24 -7.79 -33.85 -27.19
N ASN A 25 -8.50 -32.94 -27.86
CA ASN A 25 -9.87 -32.59 -27.49
C ASN A 25 -10.60 -31.92 -28.66
N PHE A 26 -11.92 -31.97 -28.66
CA PHE A 26 -12.75 -31.16 -29.53
C PHE A 26 -14.13 -30.94 -28.91
N GLU A 27 -14.77 -29.82 -29.26
CA GLU A 27 -16.13 -29.53 -28.84
C GLU A 27 -16.92 -28.88 -29.98
N ILE A 28 -18.20 -29.22 -30.06
CA ILE A 28 -19.16 -28.43 -30.82
C ILE A 28 -19.64 -27.30 -29.91
N TRP A 29 -19.03 -26.13 -30.10
CA TRP A 29 -19.24 -24.94 -29.30
C TRP A 29 -20.68 -24.42 -29.37
N ASP A 30 -21.26 -24.38 -30.56
CA ASP A 30 -22.66 -24.01 -30.74
C ASP A 30 -23.31 -24.89 -31.79
N ARG A 31 -24.46 -25.48 -31.43
CA ARG A 31 -25.25 -26.35 -32.27
C ARG A 31 -26.46 -25.61 -32.86
N ASP A 32 -26.39 -25.31 -34.15
CA ASP A 32 -27.53 -24.82 -34.93
C ASP A 32 -27.82 -25.75 -36.12
N GLY A 33 -28.13 -27.01 -35.79
CA GLY A 33 -28.47 -28.04 -36.77
C GLY A 33 -27.29 -28.37 -37.70
N LEU A 34 -27.36 -27.91 -38.94
CA LEU A 34 -26.29 -28.11 -39.94
C LEU A 34 -25.27 -26.98 -39.96
N MET A 35 -25.48 -25.93 -39.15
CA MET A 35 -24.55 -24.82 -38.95
C MET A 35 -23.99 -24.93 -37.54
N ASN A 36 -22.71 -25.23 -37.40
CA ASN A 36 -22.10 -25.50 -36.10
C ASN A 36 -20.80 -24.71 -35.92
N SER A 37 -20.61 -24.12 -34.75
CA SER A 37 -19.33 -23.57 -34.32
C SER A 37 -18.53 -24.68 -33.65
N ILE A 38 -17.28 -24.88 -34.05
CA ILE A 38 -16.47 -26.02 -33.62
C ILE A 38 -15.09 -25.53 -33.23
N TRP A 39 -14.53 -26.13 -32.17
CA TRP A 39 -13.09 -26.04 -31.91
C TRP A 39 -12.50 -27.42 -31.68
N CYS A 40 -11.21 -27.58 -31.98
CA CYS A 40 -10.43 -28.74 -31.60
C CYS A 40 -9.00 -28.36 -31.20
N ALA A 41 -8.35 -29.22 -30.43
CA ALA A 41 -6.95 -29.13 -30.05
C ALA A 41 -6.22 -30.39 -30.53
N VAL A 42 -5.05 -30.20 -31.11
CA VAL A 42 -4.16 -31.30 -31.52
C VAL A 42 -2.77 -31.12 -30.94
N SER A 43 -2.10 -32.23 -30.66
CA SER A 43 -0.68 -32.28 -30.37
C SER A 43 0.08 -32.79 -31.59
N VAL A 44 1.35 -32.39 -31.72
CA VAL A 44 2.25 -32.88 -32.76
C VAL A 44 3.55 -33.27 -32.09
N GLU A 45 3.97 -34.52 -32.27
CA GLU A 45 5.21 -35.05 -31.73
C GLU A 45 6.14 -35.53 -32.85
N ASP A 46 7.45 -35.42 -32.65
CA ASP A 46 8.46 -36.05 -33.48
C ASP A 46 9.34 -36.94 -32.59
N GLY A 47 9.17 -38.26 -32.73
CA GLY A 47 9.91 -39.23 -31.93
C GLY A 47 9.70 -39.08 -30.42
N GLY A 48 8.49 -38.72 -29.99
CA GLY A 48 8.13 -38.52 -28.58
C GLY A 48 8.49 -37.15 -27.99
N THR A 49 8.87 -36.19 -28.84
CA THR A 49 9.13 -34.79 -28.44
C THR A 49 8.12 -33.87 -29.09
N PHE A 50 7.49 -32.99 -28.32
CA PHE A 50 6.55 -32.01 -28.85
C PHE A 50 7.20 -31.06 -29.87
N VAL A 51 6.54 -30.92 -31.02
CA VAL A 51 6.89 -29.96 -32.06
C VAL A 51 6.24 -28.62 -31.74
N ARG A 52 7.02 -27.54 -31.81
CA ARG A 52 6.62 -26.16 -31.48
C ARG A 52 6.72 -25.23 -32.68
N ASN A 53 6.07 -24.07 -32.61
CA ASN A 53 6.12 -23.00 -33.61
C ASN A 53 5.60 -23.45 -34.99
N LEU A 54 4.57 -24.29 -35.00
CA LEU A 54 3.79 -24.53 -36.22
C LEU A 54 2.74 -23.43 -36.39
N ASN A 55 2.46 -23.09 -37.63
CA ASN A 55 1.53 -22.03 -37.97
C ASN A 55 0.30 -22.65 -38.65
N LEU A 56 -0.80 -21.89 -38.75
CA LEU A 56 -2.03 -22.35 -39.42
C LEU A 56 -1.78 -22.91 -40.84
N LYS A 57 -0.83 -22.33 -41.59
CA LYS A 57 -0.45 -22.77 -42.94
C LYS A 57 0.20 -24.15 -43.00
N ASP A 58 0.70 -24.66 -41.88
CA ASP A 58 1.34 -25.97 -41.79
C ASP A 58 0.30 -27.09 -41.61
N PHE A 59 -0.97 -26.72 -41.39
CA PHE A 59 -2.09 -27.64 -41.25
C PHE A 59 -3.05 -27.57 -42.44
N GLU A 60 -3.66 -28.70 -42.73
CA GLU A 60 -4.82 -28.78 -43.62
C GLU A 60 -5.97 -29.51 -42.92
N LEU A 61 -7.08 -28.79 -42.74
CA LEU A 61 -8.32 -29.33 -42.20
C LEU A 61 -9.33 -29.56 -43.32
N ILE A 62 -9.88 -30.77 -43.37
CA ILE A 62 -10.86 -31.20 -44.36
C ILE A 62 -12.07 -31.75 -43.61
N GLU A 63 -13.25 -31.24 -43.93
CA GLU A 63 -14.50 -31.85 -43.50
C GLU A 63 -15.07 -32.71 -44.61
N THR A 64 -15.62 -33.86 -44.23
CA THR A 64 -16.28 -34.81 -45.13
C THR A 64 -17.64 -35.17 -44.54
N ALA A 65 -18.71 -34.80 -45.24
CA ALA A 65 -20.09 -35.03 -44.80
C ALA A 65 -20.69 -36.27 -45.46
N TYR A 66 -21.49 -37.00 -44.69
CA TYR A 66 -22.16 -38.23 -45.12
C TYR A 66 -23.67 -38.14 -44.97
N GLY A 67 -24.40 -38.78 -45.88
CA GLY A 67 -25.85 -38.85 -45.90
C GLY A 67 -26.39 -40.01 -45.06
N ARG A 68 -27.67 -40.33 -45.26
CA ARG A 68 -28.41 -41.23 -44.35
C ARG A 68 -27.92 -42.68 -44.42
N ASP A 69 -27.47 -43.12 -45.58
CA ASP A 69 -27.02 -44.48 -45.87
C ASP A 69 -25.48 -44.56 -45.86
N GLU A 70 -24.82 -43.63 -45.14
CA GLU A 70 -23.37 -43.42 -45.11
C GLU A 70 -22.75 -43.11 -46.48
N GLU A 71 -23.55 -42.65 -47.44
CA GLU A 71 -23.07 -42.18 -48.72
C GLU A 71 -22.30 -40.86 -48.57
N LEU A 72 -21.18 -40.72 -49.28
CA LEU A 72 -20.42 -39.48 -49.32
C LEU A 72 -21.27 -38.39 -49.99
N LEU A 73 -21.55 -37.30 -49.27
CA LEU A 73 -22.21 -36.13 -49.84
C LEU A 73 -21.18 -35.21 -50.49
N PHE A 74 -20.23 -34.70 -49.70
CA PHE A 74 -19.21 -33.78 -50.17
C PHE A 74 -18.03 -33.70 -49.21
N SER A 75 -16.88 -33.23 -49.71
CA SER A 75 -15.70 -32.95 -48.91
C SER A 75 -15.15 -31.58 -49.24
N LYS A 76 -14.91 -30.76 -48.21
CA LYS A 76 -14.41 -29.38 -48.35
C LYS A 76 -13.26 -29.10 -47.40
N LYS A 77 -12.35 -28.23 -47.83
CA LYS A 77 -11.33 -27.67 -46.94
C LYS A 77 -11.99 -26.67 -45.98
N VAL A 78 -11.65 -26.76 -44.70
CA VAL A 78 -12.07 -25.77 -43.70
C VAL A 78 -11.48 -24.40 -44.06
N ARG A 79 -12.29 -23.36 -43.89
CA ARG A 79 -11.87 -21.98 -44.04
C ARG A 79 -11.89 -21.28 -42.69
N PHE A 80 -10.93 -20.39 -42.53
CA PHE A 80 -10.72 -19.57 -41.34
C PHE A 80 -10.99 -18.10 -41.70
N ASP A 81 -12.18 -17.83 -42.25
CA ASP A 81 -12.55 -16.53 -42.86
C ASP A 81 -13.76 -15.85 -42.20
N ASN A 82 -14.19 -16.32 -41.02
CA ASN A 82 -15.32 -15.77 -40.28
C ASN A 82 -14.98 -15.50 -38.81
N PHE A 83 -14.46 -14.29 -38.57
CA PHE A 83 -13.96 -13.81 -37.30
C PHE A 83 -14.90 -14.03 -36.09
N TYR A 84 -16.22 -13.96 -36.31
CA TYR A 84 -17.22 -14.15 -35.24
C TYR A 84 -17.22 -15.57 -34.66
N TYR A 85 -16.94 -16.58 -35.48
CA TYR A 85 -16.89 -17.99 -35.03
C TYR A 85 -15.46 -18.46 -34.70
N GLN A 86 -14.53 -17.51 -34.70
CA GLN A 86 -13.12 -17.70 -34.44
C GLN A 86 -12.69 -16.94 -33.20
N PHE A 87 -13.61 -16.76 -32.25
CA PHE A 87 -13.36 -16.07 -30.97
C PHE A 87 -12.80 -14.66 -31.17
N ASN A 88 -13.22 -13.94 -32.20
CA ASN A 88 -12.64 -12.65 -32.56
C ASN A 88 -11.11 -12.72 -32.76
N GLY A 89 -10.61 -13.77 -33.42
CA GLY A 89 -9.22 -13.92 -33.84
C GLY A 89 -9.11 -14.73 -35.14
N ASP A 90 -7.91 -15.22 -35.44
CA ASP A 90 -7.61 -15.94 -36.69
C ASP A 90 -8.10 -17.41 -36.69
N GLY A 91 -8.67 -17.89 -35.57
CA GLY A 91 -9.15 -19.27 -35.44
C GLY A 91 -8.04 -20.29 -35.24
N PHE A 92 -6.83 -19.86 -34.87
CA PHE A 92 -5.66 -20.70 -34.65
C PHE A 92 -4.78 -20.18 -33.52
N TRP A 93 -4.38 -21.04 -32.59
CA TRP A 93 -3.48 -20.68 -31.48
C TRP A 93 -2.55 -21.84 -31.09
N GLU A 94 -1.35 -21.52 -30.63
CA GLU A 94 -0.41 -22.48 -30.04
C GLU A 94 -0.32 -22.24 -28.52
N LYS A 95 -0.39 -23.32 -27.73
CA LYS A 95 -0.04 -23.33 -26.31
C LYS A 95 0.99 -24.43 -26.07
N SER A 96 2.25 -24.02 -25.92
CA SER A 96 3.39 -24.90 -25.69
C SER A 96 4.04 -24.54 -24.37
N VAL A 97 3.88 -25.41 -23.37
CA VAL A 97 4.19 -25.11 -21.98
C VAL A 97 5.06 -26.17 -21.30
N ASN A 98 5.91 -25.72 -20.38
CA ASN A 98 6.69 -26.52 -19.46
C ASN A 98 5.97 -26.59 -18.10
N SER A 99 6.60 -27.20 -17.10
CA SER A 99 6.00 -27.38 -15.77
C SER A 99 6.16 -26.17 -14.82
N ASP A 100 6.72 -25.05 -15.28
CA ASP A 100 6.84 -23.82 -14.49
C ASP A 100 5.52 -23.03 -14.61
N GLU A 101 4.60 -23.28 -13.68
CA GLU A 101 3.37 -22.52 -13.55
C GLU A 101 3.65 -21.17 -12.89
N LEU A 102 3.49 -20.08 -13.65
CA LEU A 102 3.70 -18.72 -13.19
C LEU A 102 2.41 -17.90 -13.31
N ASP A 103 1.95 -17.35 -12.21
CA ASP A 103 0.98 -16.26 -12.23
C ASP A 103 1.71 -14.98 -11.86
N ILE A 104 1.56 -13.94 -12.69
CA ILE A 104 2.25 -12.67 -12.49
C ILE A 104 1.32 -11.48 -12.73
N VAL A 105 1.39 -10.49 -11.85
CA VAL A 105 0.62 -9.25 -11.93
C VAL A 105 1.58 -8.07 -11.98
N PHE A 106 1.47 -7.23 -12.98
CA PHE A 106 2.18 -5.95 -13.05
C PHE A 106 1.22 -4.84 -12.64
N LEU A 107 1.60 -4.09 -11.61
CA LEU A 107 0.92 -2.90 -11.12
C LEU A 107 1.84 -1.71 -11.40
N ILE A 108 1.42 -0.85 -12.32
CA ILE A 108 2.23 0.24 -12.87
C ILE A 108 1.65 1.56 -12.38
N ASP A 109 2.49 2.32 -11.70
CA ASP A 109 2.20 3.70 -11.34
C ASP A 109 2.00 4.54 -12.61
N LYS A 110 0.89 5.26 -12.65
CA LYS A 110 0.49 6.08 -13.79
C LYS A 110 0.53 7.59 -13.52
N THR A 111 1.07 8.00 -12.37
CA THR A 111 1.27 9.42 -12.06
C THR A 111 2.03 10.15 -13.17
N GLY A 112 1.88 11.48 -13.25
CA GLY A 112 2.51 12.28 -14.30
C GLY A 112 4.04 12.16 -14.34
N SER A 113 4.70 11.86 -13.21
CA SER A 113 6.17 11.68 -13.14
C SER A 113 6.67 10.48 -13.92
N MET A 114 5.82 9.47 -14.11
CA MET A 114 6.18 8.25 -14.82
C MET A 114 6.31 8.43 -16.34
N GLU A 115 5.93 9.59 -16.91
CA GLU A 115 5.84 9.85 -18.35
C GLU A 115 7.12 9.47 -19.10
N ASP A 116 8.28 9.86 -18.58
CA ASP A 116 9.60 9.60 -19.19
C ASP A 116 10.02 8.11 -19.10
N HIS A 117 9.29 7.29 -18.34
CA HIS A 117 9.62 5.89 -18.06
C HIS A 117 8.72 4.89 -18.80
N ILE A 118 7.51 5.26 -19.20
CA ILE A 118 6.50 4.37 -19.78
C ILE A 118 7.00 3.61 -21.02
N GLU A 119 7.60 4.30 -21.99
CA GLU A 119 8.09 3.64 -23.22
C GLU A 119 9.20 2.62 -22.94
N SER A 120 9.98 2.84 -21.87
CA SER A 120 10.95 1.85 -21.41
C SER A 120 10.26 0.65 -20.77
N ILE A 121 9.26 0.88 -19.93
CA ILE A 121 8.48 -0.16 -19.25
C ILE A 121 7.75 -1.03 -20.29
N LYS A 122 7.02 -0.43 -21.24
CA LYS A 122 6.34 -1.15 -22.34
C LYS A 122 7.28 -2.08 -23.09
N ARG A 123 8.45 -1.57 -23.49
CA ARG A 123 9.48 -2.36 -24.18
C ARG A 123 9.95 -3.54 -23.32
N GLN A 124 10.13 -3.35 -22.02
CA GLN A 124 10.55 -4.42 -21.12
C GLN A 124 9.45 -5.47 -20.91
N LEU A 125 8.19 -5.07 -20.80
CA LEU A 125 7.07 -6.01 -20.72
C LEU A 125 6.95 -6.86 -21.99
N LYS A 126 7.11 -6.26 -23.19
CA LYS A 126 7.17 -7.02 -24.45
C LYS A 126 8.34 -8.01 -24.46
N ASN A 127 9.52 -7.59 -24.04
CA ASN A 127 10.68 -8.49 -23.93
C ASN A 127 10.45 -9.63 -22.93
N PHE A 128 9.69 -9.39 -21.86
CA PHE A 128 9.32 -10.41 -20.88
C PHE A 128 8.33 -11.42 -21.48
N LEU A 129 7.30 -10.95 -22.18
CA LEU A 129 6.35 -11.78 -22.91
C LEU A 129 7.07 -12.67 -23.93
N ASP A 130 8.01 -12.11 -24.71
CA ASP A 130 8.82 -12.88 -25.65
C ASP A 130 9.66 -13.97 -24.96
N ARG A 131 10.23 -13.67 -23.77
CA ARG A 131 10.99 -14.65 -22.98
C ARG A 131 10.09 -15.78 -22.47
N LEU A 132 8.92 -15.46 -21.94
CA LEU A 132 7.94 -16.44 -21.47
C LEU A 132 7.54 -17.40 -22.60
N MET A 133 7.18 -16.86 -23.77
CA MET A 133 6.80 -17.65 -24.95
C MET A 133 7.95 -18.51 -25.46
N LYS A 134 9.16 -17.95 -25.54
CA LYS A 134 10.35 -18.68 -26.01
C LYS A 134 10.68 -19.88 -25.11
N ILE A 135 10.69 -19.67 -23.80
CA ILE A 135 10.96 -20.73 -22.81
C ILE A 135 9.80 -21.73 -22.74
N GLY A 136 8.58 -21.27 -23.01
CA GLY A 136 7.35 -22.05 -22.84
C GLY A 136 6.94 -22.12 -21.38
N THR A 137 7.09 -21.05 -20.60
CA THR A 137 6.54 -21.00 -19.24
C THR A 137 5.01 -21.12 -19.29
N ASP A 138 4.38 -21.90 -18.40
CA ASP A 138 2.92 -21.92 -18.28
C ASP A 138 2.45 -20.69 -17.49
N PHE A 139 2.41 -19.55 -18.18
CA PHE A 139 2.15 -18.27 -17.53
C PHE A 139 0.70 -17.81 -17.64
N ARG A 140 0.29 -17.05 -16.63
CA ARG A 140 -0.86 -16.17 -16.65
C ARG A 140 -0.45 -14.79 -16.18
N ILE A 141 -0.89 -13.74 -16.87
CA ILE A 141 -0.49 -12.36 -16.62
C ILE A 141 -1.69 -11.42 -16.45
N VAL A 142 -1.59 -10.50 -15.50
CA VAL A 142 -2.41 -9.29 -15.41
C VAL A 142 -1.48 -8.09 -15.53
N ILE A 143 -1.90 -7.09 -16.28
CA ILE A 143 -1.23 -5.79 -16.37
C ILE A 143 -2.28 -4.76 -16.00
N ALA A 144 -1.98 -3.94 -15.00
CA ALA A 144 -2.89 -2.92 -14.54
C ALA A 144 -2.13 -1.69 -14.06
N GLU A 145 -2.84 -0.57 -14.10
CA GLU A 145 -2.34 0.73 -13.68
C GLU A 145 -3.00 1.14 -12.37
N TYR A 146 -2.30 1.93 -11.56
CA TYR A 146 -2.87 2.54 -10.37
C TYR A 146 -2.40 3.99 -10.23
N GLY A 147 -3.26 4.84 -9.68
CA GLY A 147 -2.99 6.26 -9.47
C GLY A 147 -3.59 6.79 -8.17
N VAL A 148 -3.54 8.11 -8.00
CA VAL A 148 -3.90 8.83 -6.78
C VAL A 148 -4.77 10.05 -7.10
N GLU A 149 -6.09 9.89 -7.04
CA GLU A 149 -7.06 10.97 -7.29
C GLU A 149 -8.37 10.76 -6.49
N ASP A 150 -9.23 11.80 -6.45
CA ASP A 150 -10.52 11.83 -5.73
C ASP A 150 -11.46 10.67 -6.08
N GLU A 151 -11.39 10.17 -7.31
CA GLU A 151 -11.95 8.88 -7.68
C GLU A 151 -10.77 7.99 -8.05
N PRO A 152 -10.41 7.05 -7.17
CA PRO A 152 -9.18 6.31 -7.33
C PRO A 152 -9.27 5.55 -8.65
N GLU A 153 -8.38 5.87 -9.56
CA GLU A 153 -8.23 5.12 -10.80
C GLU A 153 -7.40 3.86 -10.50
N TRP A 154 -7.95 3.02 -9.61
CA TRP A 154 -7.53 1.64 -9.41
C TRP A 154 -7.52 0.90 -10.74
N PRO A 155 -6.88 -0.29 -10.80
CA PRO A 155 -7.11 -1.23 -11.88
C PRO A 155 -8.61 -1.31 -12.23
N SER A 156 -9.02 -0.69 -13.33
CA SER A 156 -10.42 -0.57 -13.72
C SER A 156 -10.56 -0.57 -15.23
N GLY A 157 -11.48 -1.40 -15.72
CA GLY A 157 -11.64 -1.71 -17.14
C GLY A 157 -12.22 -3.11 -17.33
N ALA A 158 -12.74 -3.41 -18.52
CA ALA A 158 -13.17 -4.77 -18.84
C ALA A 158 -11.92 -5.65 -19.04
N GLY A 159 -11.62 -6.54 -18.08
CA GLY A 159 -10.52 -7.51 -18.20
C GLY A 159 -9.38 -7.36 -17.17
N VAL A 160 -9.34 -6.29 -16.38
CA VAL A 160 -8.27 -6.06 -15.37
C VAL A 160 -8.24 -7.10 -14.24
N ASP A 161 -9.36 -7.76 -13.96
CA ASP A 161 -9.51 -8.83 -12.96
C ASP A 161 -9.32 -10.24 -13.53
N THR A 162 -8.95 -10.33 -14.81
CA THR A 162 -8.84 -11.57 -15.59
C THR A 162 -7.40 -11.83 -15.99
N PHE A 163 -6.93 -13.03 -15.68
CA PHE A 163 -5.63 -13.50 -16.11
C PHE A 163 -5.62 -13.82 -17.61
N TYR A 164 -4.67 -13.25 -18.36
CA TYR A 164 -4.38 -13.61 -19.74
C TYR A 164 -3.31 -14.70 -19.81
N ASP A 165 -3.48 -15.72 -20.67
CA ASP A 165 -2.47 -16.78 -20.86
C ASP A 165 -1.79 -16.70 -22.24
N SER A 166 -0.94 -17.66 -22.55
CA SER A 166 -0.11 -17.66 -23.77
C SER A 166 -0.89 -17.62 -25.09
N VAL A 167 -2.17 -18.02 -25.11
CA VAL A 167 -2.99 -17.95 -26.34
C VAL A 167 -3.60 -16.57 -26.56
N MET A 168 -3.42 -15.65 -25.61
CA MET A 168 -3.94 -14.27 -25.64
C MET A 168 -2.83 -13.24 -25.88
N PHE A 169 -1.82 -13.61 -26.68
CA PHE A 169 -0.64 -12.78 -26.93
C PHE A 169 -0.99 -11.40 -27.50
N GLU A 170 -1.98 -11.32 -28.40
CA GLU A 170 -2.42 -10.07 -29.02
C GLU A 170 -3.13 -9.15 -28.03
N GLU A 171 -3.94 -9.72 -27.15
CA GLU A 171 -4.62 -9.02 -26.05
C GLU A 171 -3.59 -8.49 -25.06
N ILE A 172 -2.66 -9.33 -24.58
CA ILE A 172 -1.59 -8.89 -23.67
C ILE A 172 -0.75 -7.77 -24.31
N SER A 173 -0.43 -7.91 -25.60
CA SER A 173 0.32 -6.88 -26.32
C SER A 173 -0.44 -5.57 -26.40
N ARG A 174 -1.77 -5.60 -26.55
CA ARG A 174 -2.62 -4.41 -26.56
C ARG A 174 -2.66 -3.75 -25.18
N GLU A 175 -2.85 -4.52 -24.11
CA GLU A 175 -2.80 -4.02 -22.74
C GLU A 175 -1.47 -3.30 -22.45
N ILE A 176 -0.35 -3.86 -22.92
CA ILE A 176 0.96 -3.19 -22.81
C ILE A 176 0.98 -1.86 -23.57
N GLU A 177 0.40 -1.78 -24.77
CA GLU A 177 0.38 -0.53 -25.54
C GLU A 177 -0.52 0.54 -24.91
N GLU A 178 -1.57 0.13 -24.21
CA GLU A 178 -2.55 1.01 -23.57
C GLU A 178 -2.04 1.65 -22.27
N ILE A 179 -0.95 1.12 -21.68
CA ILE A 179 -0.29 1.75 -20.51
C ILE A 179 0.01 3.23 -20.82
N GLY A 180 -0.38 4.13 -19.93
CA GLY A 180 -0.21 5.56 -20.04
C GLY A 180 0.12 6.21 -18.71
N THR A 181 0.07 7.55 -18.70
CA THR A 181 0.20 8.36 -17.49
C THR A 181 -0.85 9.46 -17.49
N GLY A 182 -1.17 9.95 -16.29
CA GLY A 182 -2.14 11.02 -16.05
C GLY A 182 -1.94 11.66 -14.68
N GLY A 183 -2.66 12.75 -14.44
CA GLY A 183 -2.64 13.48 -13.17
C GLY A 183 -1.37 14.30 -12.93
N GLU A 184 -1.23 14.79 -11.70
CA GLU A 184 -0.05 15.49 -11.21
C GLU A 184 1.10 14.48 -10.93
N GLY A 185 2.34 14.95 -11.01
CA GLY A 185 3.53 14.09 -11.04
C GLY A 185 4.27 13.97 -9.70
N TRP A 186 3.63 14.17 -8.55
CA TRP A 186 4.37 14.26 -7.28
C TRP A 186 3.69 13.63 -6.06
N ASP A 187 2.48 13.10 -6.20
CA ASP A 187 1.77 12.50 -5.08
C ASP A 187 2.36 11.14 -4.67
N LEU A 188 2.36 10.87 -3.37
CA LEU A 188 2.70 9.55 -2.85
C LEU A 188 1.68 8.53 -3.37
N THR A 189 2.12 7.34 -3.80
CA THR A 189 1.22 6.39 -4.49
C THR A 189 0.60 5.33 -3.59
N TRP A 190 -0.64 4.92 -3.88
CA TRP A 190 -1.40 3.90 -3.12
C TRP A 190 -0.98 2.46 -3.41
N ALA A 191 0.32 2.21 -3.53
CA ALA A 191 0.87 0.94 -3.99
C ALA A 191 0.55 -0.24 -3.06
N TYR A 192 0.42 -0.01 -1.74
CA TYR A 192 -0.01 -1.06 -0.81
C TYR A 192 -1.48 -1.45 -0.97
N ASP A 193 -2.36 -0.50 -1.24
CA ASP A 193 -3.74 -0.80 -1.59
C ASP A 193 -3.82 -1.56 -2.92
N ALA A 194 -3.01 -1.18 -3.92
CA ALA A 194 -2.93 -1.89 -5.19
C ALA A 194 -2.44 -3.34 -5.01
N PHE A 195 -1.47 -3.58 -4.12
CA PHE A 195 -1.08 -4.94 -3.74
C PHE A 195 -2.24 -5.72 -3.11
N LEU A 196 -2.94 -5.12 -2.14
CA LEU A 196 -4.07 -5.78 -1.48
C LEU A 196 -5.23 -6.04 -2.43
N TRP A 197 -5.43 -5.20 -3.45
CA TRP A 197 -6.38 -5.43 -4.53
C TRP A 197 -6.08 -6.73 -5.29
N ALA A 198 -4.80 -7.02 -5.55
CA ALA A 198 -4.38 -8.23 -6.26
C ALA A 198 -4.74 -9.54 -5.53
N LEU A 199 -5.05 -9.48 -4.22
CA LEU A 199 -5.54 -10.64 -3.46
C LEU A 199 -6.91 -11.13 -3.92
N ASN A 200 -7.66 -10.32 -4.69
CA ASN A 200 -8.97 -10.67 -5.23
C ASN A 200 -8.89 -11.44 -6.56
N LEU A 201 -7.69 -11.57 -7.14
CA LEU A 201 -7.48 -12.30 -8.40
C LEU A 201 -7.52 -13.82 -8.20
N ASP A 202 -7.82 -14.55 -9.27
CA ASP A 202 -7.95 -16.01 -9.26
C ASP A 202 -6.60 -16.72 -9.45
N TRP A 203 -5.73 -16.61 -8.44
CA TRP A 203 -4.41 -17.23 -8.40
C TRP A 203 -4.49 -18.77 -8.39
N ARG A 204 -3.68 -19.45 -9.21
CA ARG A 204 -3.54 -20.92 -9.20
C ARG A 204 -2.85 -21.33 -7.91
N GLU A 205 -3.39 -22.34 -7.24
CA GLU A 205 -2.80 -22.84 -5.99
C GLU A 205 -1.35 -23.31 -6.18
N SER A 206 -1.07 -24.06 -7.25
CA SER A 206 0.24 -24.63 -7.60
C SER A 206 1.23 -23.65 -8.23
N ALA A 207 0.77 -22.50 -8.72
CA ALA A 207 1.63 -21.55 -9.41
C ALA A 207 2.53 -20.79 -8.44
N ARG A 208 3.72 -20.42 -8.94
CA ARG A 208 4.49 -19.31 -8.37
C ARG A 208 3.70 -18.02 -8.59
N LYS A 209 3.48 -17.26 -7.52
CA LYS A 209 2.64 -16.05 -7.54
C LYS A 209 3.51 -14.83 -7.33
N ILE A 210 3.55 -13.93 -8.32
CA ILE A 210 4.39 -12.73 -8.27
C ILE A 210 3.53 -11.49 -8.53
N VAL A 211 3.66 -10.49 -7.68
CA VAL A 211 3.19 -9.12 -7.96
C VAL A 211 4.42 -8.26 -8.20
N VAL A 212 4.43 -7.48 -9.27
CA VAL A 212 5.47 -6.53 -9.61
C VAL A 212 4.88 -5.13 -9.54
N ILE A 213 5.38 -4.29 -8.64
CA ILE A 213 5.00 -2.88 -8.54
C ILE A 213 6.11 -2.01 -9.14
N ILE A 214 5.75 -1.07 -10.00
CA ILE A 214 6.69 -0.12 -10.64
C ILE A 214 6.22 1.30 -10.33
N THR A 215 7.05 2.10 -9.67
CA THR A 215 6.74 3.50 -9.27
C THR A 215 8.04 4.30 -9.09
N ASP A 216 7.97 5.62 -9.21
CA ASP A 216 9.10 6.53 -9.02
C ASP A 216 9.01 7.40 -7.76
N VAL A 217 8.00 7.19 -6.92
CA VAL A 217 7.74 7.97 -5.68
C VAL A 217 7.59 7.06 -4.46
N TYR A 218 7.54 7.66 -3.26
CA TYR A 218 7.25 6.94 -2.01
C TYR A 218 5.83 6.34 -2.00
N VAL A 219 5.69 5.23 -1.28
CA VAL A 219 4.38 4.63 -1.01
C VAL A 219 3.63 5.47 0.01
N ASP A 220 2.42 5.88 -0.36
CA ASP A 220 1.46 6.44 0.58
C ASP A 220 0.91 5.31 1.45
N SER A 221 1.04 5.45 2.76
CA SER A 221 0.57 4.49 3.75
C SER A 221 -0.40 5.19 4.70
N VAL A 222 -0.90 4.48 5.72
CA VAL A 222 -1.67 5.12 6.81
C VAL A 222 -0.99 6.35 7.40
N PHE A 223 0.35 6.46 7.34
CA PHE A 223 1.09 7.63 7.85
C PHE A 223 1.24 8.76 6.85
N GLY A 224 0.81 8.59 5.60
CA GLY A 224 0.98 9.62 4.59
C GLY A 224 0.10 10.86 4.78
N PRO A 225 0.40 11.92 4.02
CA PRO A 225 -0.25 13.23 4.11
C PRO A 225 -1.55 13.32 3.31
N ASN A 226 -1.78 12.41 2.35
CA ASN A 226 -2.81 12.50 1.32
C ASN A 226 -4.21 12.09 1.82
N TRP A 227 -4.60 12.65 2.96
CA TRP A 227 -5.91 12.41 3.58
C TRP A 227 -7.03 13.23 2.97
N TYR A 228 -6.74 14.26 2.17
CA TYR A 228 -7.74 15.09 1.51
C TYR A 228 -8.47 14.36 0.37
N TYR A 229 -7.89 13.31 -0.21
CA TYR A 229 -8.56 12.47 -1.21
C TYR A 229 -9.65 11.59 -0.60
N THR A 230 -10.82 11.55 -1.24
CA THR A 230 -11.99 10.80 -0.73
C THR A 230 -11.70 9.30 -0.51
N SER A 231 -10.81 8.74 -1.33
CA SER A 231 -10.40 7.33 -1.31
C SER A 231 -8.95 7.13 -0.86
N GLY A 232 -8.38 8.11 -0.13
CA GLY A 232 -6.99 8.10 0.34
C GLY A 232 -6.58 6.81 1.06
N CYS A 233 -5.28 6.49 1.01
CA CYS A 233 -4.73 5.28 1.60
C CYS A 233 -5.12 5.13 3.07
N ASN A 234 -5.52 3.92 3.45
CA ASN A 234 -5.69 3.51 4.84
C ASN A 234 -4.91 2.22 5.16
N THR A 235 -4.00 1.83 4.28
CA THR A 235 -3.22 0.62 4.37
C THR A 235 -1.89 0.89 5.07
N SER A 236 -1.54 0.06 6.05
CA SER A 236 -0.22 0.07 6.67
C SER A 236 0.72 -0.90 5.95
N MET A 237 2.04 -0.67 6.07
CA MET A 237 3.05 -1.63 5.65
C MET A 237 2.83 -3.01 6.31
N ARG A 238 2.34 -3.03 7.57
CA ARG A 238 2.05 -4.28 8.30
C ARG A 238 0.92 -5.09 7.67
N ALA A 239 -0.09 -4.44 7.09
CA ALA A 239 -1.16 -5.14 6.39
C ALA A 239 -0.60 -5.95 5.20
N VAL A 240 0.32 -5.35 4.43
CA VAL A 240 0.98 -6.01 3.30
C VAL A 240 1.95 -7.10 3.78
N ASP A 241 2.72 -6.85 4.85
CA ASP A 241 3.60 -7.84 5.48
C ASP A 241 2.83 -9.11 5.88
N LEU A 242 1.66 -8.96 6.51
CA LEU A 242 0.78 -10.08 6.88
C LEU A 242 0.23 -10.80 5.64
N ALA A 243 -0.29 -10.04 4.67
CA ALA A 243 -0.84 -10.61 3.45
C ALA A 243 0.20 -11.44 2.65
N LEU A 244 1.45 -10.98 2.58
CA LEU A 244 2.55 -11.69 1.92
C LEU A 244 2.90 -13.02 2.60
N LYS A 245 2.87 -13.05 3.94
CA LYS A 245 3.16 -14.25 4.74
C LYS A 245 2.10 -15.34 4.56
N GLU A 246 0.85 -14.94 4.41
CA GLU A 246 -0.28 -15.88 4.33
C GLU A 246 -0.64 -16.29 2.90
N SER A 247 -0.49 -15.40 1.92
CA SER A 247 -0.87 -15.67 0.53
C SER A 247 0.17 -16.49 -0.26
N GLY A 248 1.42 -16.50 0.17
CA GLY A 248 2.53 -17.07 -0.59
C GLY A 248 2.86 -16.30 -1.88
N ILE A 249 2.38 -15.06 -2.00
CA ILE A 249 2.72 -14.14 -3.10
C ILE A 249 4.08 -13.52 -2.81
N HIS A 250 4.93 -13.45 -3.84
CA HIS A 250 6.15 -12.64 -3.82
C HIS A 250 5.86 -11.24 -4.36
N LEU A 251 6.35 -10.21 -3.68
CA LEU A 251 6.25 -8.82 -4.12
C LEU A 251 7.62 -8.35 -4.63
N TYR A 252 7.69 -8.05 -5.91
CA TYR A 252 8.83 -7.37 -6.52
C TYR A 252 8.50 -5.90 -6.67
N TYR A 253 9.38 -5.01 -6.24
CA TYR A 253 9.16 -3.57 -6.41
C TYR A 253 10.32 -2.95 -7.19
N CYS A 254 9.99 -2.08 -8.13
CA CYS A 254 10.92 -1.33 -8.96
C CYS A 254 10.73 0.15 -8.65
N GLN A 255 11.64 0.69 -7.83
CA GLN A 255 11.61 2.07 -7.35
C GLN A 255 13.04 2.63 -7.34
N PRO A 256 13.28 3.89 -7.78
CA PRO A 256 14.60 4.53 -7.76
C PRO A 256 15.14 4.71 -6.33
N SER A 257 16.43 5.06 -6.19
CA SER A 257 16.94 5.52 -4.89
C SER A 257 16.29 6.85 -4.52
N GLU A 258 16.23 7.17 -3.23
CA GLU A 258 15.59 8.39 -2.70
C GLU A 258 16.05 9.68 -3.40
N GLU A 259 17.34 9.76 -3.79
CA GLU A 259 17.91 10.91 -4.49
C GLU A 259 17.49 11.05 -5.97
N ASN A 260 16.88 9.99 -6.52
CA ASN A 260 16.46 9.88 -7.92
C ASN A 260 14.96 9.56 -8.05
N MET A 261 14.21 9.56 -6.94
CA MET A 261 12.75 9.59 -7.00
C MET A 261 12.32 10.87 -7.70
N ALA A 262 11.15 10.84 -8.36
CA ALA A 262 10.57 12.05 -8.94
C ALA A 262 10.61 13.15 -7.87
N GLU A 263 11.09 14.35 -8.26
CA GLU A 263 11.21 15.51 -7.37
C GLU A 263 9.83 15.78 -6.81
N THR A 264 9.59 15.17 -5.66
CA THR A 264 8.39 15.35 -4.89
C THR A 264 8.41 16.83 -4.51
N GLU A 265 7.26 17.44 -4.38
CA GLU A 265 7.13 18.52 -3.42
C GLU A 265 7.24 17.92 -2.00
N LEU A 266 8.35 17.23 -1.69
CA LEU A 266 8.64 16.67 -0.35
C LEU A 266 8.46 17.82 0.64
N PHE A 267 8.89 19.03 0.33
CA PHE A 267 8.71 20.17 1.21
C PHE A 267 7.24 20.56 1.50
N GLU A 268 6.28 20.25 0.61
CA GLU A 268 4.86 20.58 0.79
C GLU A 268 4.06 19.42 1.42
N SER A 269 4.50 18.16 1.26
CA SER A 269 3.74 16.98 1.70
C SER A 269 4.51 15.98 2.59
N TYR A 270 5.83 16.08 2.71
CA TYR A 270 6.66 15.21 3.56
C TYR A 270 7.89 15.90 4.19
N SER A 271 7.98 15.87 5.51
CA SER A 271 9.22 16.23 6.20
C SER A 271 9.69 15.06 7.07
N PRO A 272 10.94 14.57 6.90
CA PRO A 272 11.50 13.55 7.80
C PRO A 272 11.57 14.03 9.25
N GLN A 273 11.50 15.35 9.47
CA GLN A 273 11.49 15.92 10.81
C GLN A 273 10.11 15.84 11.47
N VAL A 274 9.03 15.82 10.69
CA VAL A 274 7.65 16.00 11.16
C VAL A 274 6.86 14.70 11.02
N ASN A 275 7.11 13.94 9.96
CA ASN A 275 6.43 12.69 9.64
C ASN A 275 7.43 11.62 9.14
N PRO A 276 8.36 11.15 10.00
CA PRO A 276 9.36 10.15 9.62
C PRO A 276 8.75 8.81 9.20
N LYS A 277 7.52 8.51 9.65
CA LYS A 277 6.86 7.22 9.42
C LYS A 277 6.50 6.96 7.96
N VAL A 278 6.36 7.98 7.14
CA VAL A 278 6.17 7.82 5.67
C VAL A 278 7.36 7.06 5.08
N LYS A 279 8.58 7.50 5.36
CA LYS A 279 9.80 6.82 4.91
C LYS A 279 9.95 5.45 5.54
N GLU A 280 9.69 5.33 6.84
CA GLU A 280 9.76 4.05 7.56
C GLU A 280 8.71 3.02 7.10
N SER A 281 7.73 3.45 6.30
CA SER A 281 6.68 2.61 5.72
C SER A 281 6.90 2.33 4.23
N ASN A 282 8.01 2.78 3.63
CA ASN A 282 8.30 2.54 2.21
C ASN A 282 8.74 1.08 1.94
N PHE A 283 8.79 0.69 0.66
CA PHE A 283 9.13 -0.68 0.24
C PHE A 283 10.48 -1.19 0.75
N ASP A 284 11.51 -0.35 0.88
CA ASP A 284 12.82 -0.80 1.39
C ASP A 284 12.79 -1.18 2.88
N PHE A 285 11.83 -0.67 3.64
CA PHE A 285 11.57 -1.12 5.00
C PHE A 285 10.77 -2.42 5.02
N LEU A 286 9.82 -2.59 4.10
CA LEU A 286 9.09 -3.83 3.93
C LEU A 286 10.02 -4.97 3.49
N GLU A 287 10.96 -4.71 2.57
CA GLU A 287 11.99 -5.66 2.11
C GLU A 287 12.83 -6.20 3.28
N LYS A 288 13.27 -5.33 4.18
CA LYS A 288 14.03 -5.73 5.38
C LYS A 288 13.23 -6.60 6.35
N ARG A 289 11.90 -6.59 6.25
CA ARG A 289 10.98 -7.27 7.17
C ARG A 289 10.43 -8.58 6.63
N ASN A 290 10.40 -8.75 5.31
CA ASN A 290 9.71 -9.86 4.67
C ASN A 290 10.52 -10.42 3.49
N ASP A 291 10.95 -11.68 3.62
CA ASP A 291 11.78 -12.37 2.63
C ASP A 291 11.06 -12.64 1.29
N HIS A 292 9.74 -12.44 1.22
CA HIS A 292 8.99 -12.51 -0.03
C HIS A 292 9.05 -11.22 -0.86
N VAL A 293 9.72 -10.18 -0.34
CA VAL A 293 9.81 -8.87 -0.97
C VAL A 293 11.20 -8.69 -1.53
N LYS A 294 11.29 -8.23 -2.78
CA LYS A 294 12.56 -8.07 -3.47
C LYS A 294 12.57 -6.78 -4.30
N ARG A 295 13.62 -5.99 -4.17
CA ARG A 295 13.86 -4.86 -5.07
C ARG A 295 14.35 -5.32 -6.45
N LEU A 296 13.80 -4.74 -7.50
CA LEU A 296 14.31 -4.78 -8.88
C LEU A 296 15.07 -3.49 -9.21
N SER A 297 15.94 -3.54 -10.22
CA SER A 297 16.71 -2.38 -10.65
C SER A 297 15.83 -1.30 -11.25
N TRP A 298 16.23 -0.04 -11.04
CA TRP A 298 15.69 1.12 -11.73
C TRP A 298 16.70 1.63 -12.77
N PRO A 299 16.29 1.91 -14.03
CA PRO A 299 14.98 1.67 -14.63
C PRO A 299 14.62 0.18 -14.70
N PHE A 300 13.33 -0.14 -14.78
CA PHE A 300 12.81 -1.51 -14.77
C PHE A 300 13.55 -2.43 -15.75
N ASP A 301 14.08 -3.55 -15.24
CA ASP A 301 14.66 -4.62 -16.04
C ASP A 301 13.98 -5.97 -15.71
N GLN A 302 13.14 -6.40 -16.63
CA GLN A 302 12.46 -7.69 -16.59
C GLN A 302 13.41 -8.90 -16.53
N SER A 303 14.69 -8.76 -16.91
CA SER A 303 15.68 -9.84 -16.88
C SER A 303 15.91 -10.40 -15.47
N GLU A 304 15.67 -9.59 -14.44
CA GLU A 304 15.81 -9.94 -13.02
C GLU A 304 14.68 -10.82 -12.49
N ILE A 305 13.58 -10.93 -13.24
CA ILE A 305 12.52 -11.90 -13.00
C ILE A 305 12.99 -13.25 -13.55
N GLN A 306 13.23 -14.17 -12.63
CA GLN A 306 13.74 -15.50 -12.94
C GLN A 306 12.64 -16.37 -13.56
N LEU A 307 13.00 -17.03 -14.66
CA LEU A 307 12.18 -18.02 -15.36
C LEU A 307 12.93 -19.35 -15.38
N GLU A 308 12.23 -20.44 -15.18
CA GLU A 308 12.85 -21.76 -15.19
C GLU A 308 12.98 -22.29 -16.63
N ASN A 309 14.21 -22.62 -17.04
CA ASN A 309 14.46 -23.20 -18.36
C ASN A 309 14.22 -24.72 -18.33
N LEU A 310 12.95 -25.10 -18.32
CA LEU A 310 12.48 -26.49 -18.26
C LEU A 310 12.06 -27.01 -19.65
N PRO A 311 12.12 -28.34 -19.88
CA PRO A 311 11.58 -28.92 -21.10
C PRO A 311 10.07 -28.72 -21.18
N VAL A 312 9.56 -28.54 -22.41
CA VAL A 312 8.12 -28.50 -22.68
C VAL A 312 7.51 -29.87 -22.40
N ILE A 313 6.41 -29.87 -21.66
CA ILE A 313 5.67 -31.06 -21.24
C ILE A 313 4.29 -31.18 -21.89
N ASP A 314 3.80 -30.11 -22.52
CA ASP A 314 2.54 -30.08 -23.24
C ASP A 314 2.62 -29.08 -24.40
N SER A 315 2.09 -29.44 -25.57
CA SER A 315 2.09 -28.59 -26.76
C SER A 315 0.83 -28.85 -27.58
N LYS A 316 -0.04 -27.84 -27.64
CA LYS A 316 -1.36 -27.93 -28.28
C LYS A 316 -1.56 -26.83 -29.30
N TYR A 317 -2.09 -27.22 -30.45
CA TYR A 317 -2.55 -26.33 -31.52
C TYR A 317 -4.08 -26.35 -31.54
N TYR A 318 -4.67 -25.19 -31.24
CA TYR A 318 -6.11 -25.00 -31.19
C TYR A 318 -6.60 -24.46 -32.52
N PHE A 319 -7.71 -25.00 -33.01
CA PHE A 319 -8.43 -24.53 -34.19
C PHE A 319 -9.86 -24.20 -33.80
N ALA A 320 -10.37 -23.07 -34.27
CA ALA A 320 -11.78 -22.71 -34.16
C ALA A 320 -12.30 -22.27 -35.53
N TRP A 321 -13.44 -22.83 -35.96
CA TRP A 321 -14.03 -22.51 -37.26
C TRP A 321 -15.55 -22.73 -37.26
N PHE A 322 -16.17 -22.27 -38.35
CA PHE A 322 -17.58 -22.45 -38.62
C PHE A 322 -17.82 -23.58 -39.64
N SER A 323 -18.62 -24.57 -39.24
CA SER A 323 -18.99 -25.72 -40.07
C SER A 323 -20.41 -25.56 -40.59
N ASP A 324 -20.54 -25.20 -41.88
CA ASP A 324 -21.83 -25.00 -42.55
C ASP A 324 -22.15 -26.10 -43.57
N TRP A 325 -23.16 -26.91 -43.28
CA TRP A 325 -23.69 -27.95 -44.16
C TRP A 325 -25.16 -27.71 -44.53
N SER A 326 -25.66 -26.49 -44.34
CA SER A 326 -27.08 -26.12 -44.53
C SER A 326 -27.59 -26.26 -45.97
N GLU A 327 -26.70 -26.40 -46.96
CA GLU A 327 -27.08 -26.68 -48.35
C GLU A 327 -27.71 -28.08 -48.52
N TYR A 328 -27.48 -28.99 -47.56
CA TYR A 328 -28.09 -30.32 -47.54
C TYR A 328 -29.32 -30.34 -46.62
N ASN A 329 -30.29 -31.19 -46.94
CA ASN A 329 -31.47 -31.37 -46.07
C ASN A 329 -31.18 -32.28 -44.86
N PHE A 330 -30.13 -33.10 -44.94
CA PHE A 330 -29.76 -34.05 -43.89
C PHE A 330 -28.29 -34.45 -44.03
N VAL A 331 -27.58 -34.46 -42.90
CA VAL A 331 -26.20 -34.97 -42.77
C VAL A 331 -26.16 -35.87 -41.55
N SER A 332 -25.77 -37.14 -41.73
CA SER A 332 -25.71 -38.13 -40.65
C SER A 332 -24.50 -37.89 -39.76
N LYS A 333 -23.31 -37.74 -40.35
CA LYS A 333 -22.05 -37.48 -39.66
C LYS A 333 -21.14 -36.62 -40.52
N VAL A 334 -20.24 -35.91 -39.86
CA VAL A 334 -19.14 -35.17 -40.48
C VAL A 334 -17.84 -35.68 -39.88
N GLU A 335 -16.96 -36.18 -40.73
CA GLU A 335 -15.58 -36.49 -40.37
C GLU A 335 -14.71 -35.25 -40.60
N VAL A 336 -13.96 -34.85 -39.58
CA VAL A 336 -12.98 -33.77 -39.66
C VAL A 336 -11.60 -34.39 -39.64
N LYS A 337 -10.84 -34.18 -40.71
CA LYS A 337 -9.48 -34.69 -40.88
C LYS A 337 -8.48 -33.55 -40.83
N ILE A 338 -7.51 -33.65 -39.93
CA ILE A 338 -6.46 -32.67 -39.69
C ILE A 338 -5.14 -33.29 -40.14
N ARG A 339 -4.44 -32.64 -41.06
CA ARG A 339 -3.19 -33.13 -41.64
C ARG A 339 -2.06 -32.15 -41.42
N LEU A 340 -0.86 -32.67 -41.15
CA LEU A 340 0.36 -31.86 -41.16
C LEU A 340 0.94 -31.85 -42.58
N ILE A 341 1.00 -30.67 -43.20
CA ILE A 341 1.44 -30.50 -44.58
C ILE A 341 2.91 -30.92 -44.72
N GLY A 342 3.19 -31.70 -45.76
CA GLY A 342 4.54 -32.23 -46.01
C GLY A 342 4.82 -33.57 -45.34
N THR A 343 3.87 -34.11 -44.57
CA THR A 343 3.92 -35.45 -43.97
C THR A 343 2.78 -36.33 -44.47
N SER A 344 2.84 -37.64 -44.20
CA SER A 344 1.71 -38.56 -44.41
C SER A 344 0.72 -38.57 -43.23
N ASP A 345 1.03 -37.87 -42.16
CA ASP A 345 0.38 -38.03 -40.88
C ASP A 345 -0.87 -37.16 -40.74
N PHE A 346 -1.87 -37.73 -40.09
CA PHE A 346 -3.17 -37.12 -39.92
C PHE A 346 -3.86 -37.69 -38.68
N SER A 347 -4.77 -36.90 -38.13
CA SER A 347 -5.73 -37.34 -37.14
C SER A 347 -7.13 -36.98 -37.61
N SER A 348 -8.15 -37.69 -37.13
CA SER A 348 -9.53 -37.33 -37.42
C SER A 348 -10.47 -37.59 -36.26
N PHE A 349 -11.52 -36.77 -36.20
CA PHE A 349 -12.65 -36.99 -35.31
C PHE A 349 -13.95 -36.92 -36.10
N VAL A 350 -15.02 -37.46 -35.51
CA VAL A 350 -16.35 -37.45 -36.11
C VAL A 350 -17.30 -36.75 -35.16
N TYR A 351 -18.15 -35.90 -35.72
CA TYR A 351 -19.28 -35.34 -35.00
C TYR A 351 -20.59 -35.54 -35.77
N TYR A 352 -21.68 -35.49 -35.03
CA TYR A 352 -23.03 -35.71 -35.53
C TYR A 352 -23.79 -34.37 -35.49
N PRO A 353 -24.12 -33.77 -36.65
CA PRO A 353 -24.79 -32.47 -36.69
C PRO A 353 -26.23 -32.53 -36.18
N LEU A 354 -26.99 -33.58 -36.57
CA LEU A 354 -28.44 -33.68 -36.33
C LEU A 354 -28.86 -34.74 -35.31
N GLU A 355 -28.32 -35.96 -35.44
CA GLU A 355 -28.72 -37.12 -34.66
C GLU A 355 -27.50 -37.98 -34.31
N ASN A 356 -27.38 -38.37 -33.05
CA ASN A 356 -26.36 -39.29 -32.57
C ASN A 356 -26.60 -40.71 -33.14
N PRO A 357 -25.60 -41.61 -33.12
CA PRO A 357 -25.74 -42.99 -33.59
C PRO A 357 -26.87 -43.79 -32.94
N ASP A 358 -27.28 -43.42 -31.73
CA ASP A 358 -28.37 -44.04 -30.98
C ASP A 358 -29.77 -43.49 -31.36
N GLY A 359 -29.83 -42.57 -32.34
CA GLY A 359 -31.06 -41.92 -32.82
C GLY A 359 -31.53 -40.76 -31.94
N THR A 360 -30.79 -40.38 -30.91
CA THR A 360 -31.10 -39.18 -30.12
C THR A 360 -30.71 -37.92 -30.89
N LYS A 361 -31.55 -36.89 -30.83
CA LYS A 361 -31.22 -35.59 -31.44
C LYS A 361 -30.00 -34.98 -30.74
N THR A 362 -29.10 -34.38 -31.49
CA THR A 362 -27.90 -33.72 -30.98
C THR A 362 -28.18 -32.32 -30.46
N ASN A 363 -29.12 -31.60 -31.09
CA ASN A 363 -29.55 -30.27 -30.65
C ASN A 363 -30.58 -30.37 -29.52
N ILE A 364 -30.12 -30.83 -28.35
CA ILE A 364 -30.91 -30.86 -27.12
C ILE A 364 -30.81 -29.50 -26.45
N VAL A 365 -31.95 -29.00 -25.97
CA VAL A 365 -32.01 -27.75 -25.20
C VAL A 365 -32.64 -28.06 -23.86
N SER A 366 -31.92 -27.73 -22.79
CA SER A 366 -32.42 -27.74 -21.42
C SER A 366 -33.45 -26.63 -21.23
N GLU A 367 -34.59 -26.97 -20.62
CA GLU A 367 -35.65 -25.99 -20.33
C GLU A 367 -35.64 -25.57 -18.87
N LYS A 368 -35.79 -24.25 -18.61
CA LYS A 368 -36.04 -23.67 -17.28
C LYS A 368 -34.94 -23.96 -16.25
N ILE A 369 -33.70 -23.73 -16.63
CA ILE A 369 -32.58 -23.82 -15.70
C ILE A 369 -32.54 -22.56 -14.84
N SER A 370 -32.50 -22.73 -13.52
CA SER A 370 -32.39 -21.62 -12.58
C SER A 370 -31.39 -21.94 -11.48
N PHE A 371 -30.67 -20.92 -11.01
CA PHE A 371 -29.79 -21.02 -9.86
C PHE A 371 -30.33 -20.20 -8.70
N VAL A 372 -30.04 -20.66 -7.48
CA VAL A 372 -30.25 -19.88 -6.26
C VAL A 372 -28.93 -19.21 -5.88
N ILE A 373 -28.94 -17.90 -5.72
CA ILE A 373 -27.82 -17.10 -5.26
C ILE A 373 -27.96 -16.89 -3.75
N LYS A 374 -26.88 -17.18 -3.02
CA LYS A 374 -26.75 -16.94 -1.59
C LYS A 374 -25.52 -16.11 -1.31
N ASP A 375 -25.50 -15.36 -0.22
CA ASP A 375 -24.25 -14.78 0.29
C ASP A 375 -23.35 -15.84 0.93
N GLU A 376 -22.13 -15.45 1.30
CA GLU A 376 -21.15 -16.32 1.94
C GLU A 376 -21.55 -16.85 3.33
N ALA A 377 -22.52 -16.20 3.99
CA ALA A 377 -23.13 -16.68 5.24
C ALA A 377 -24.30 -17.66 4.98
N GLY A 378 -24.66 -17.90 3.71
CA GLY A 378 -25.70 -18.83 3.29
C GLY A 378 -27.12 -18.24 3.27
N PHE A 379 -27.27 -16.94 3.48
CA PHE A 379 -28.56 -16.27 3.37
C PHE A 379 -28.92 -16.00 1.91
N GLY A 380 -30.20 -16.16 1.59
CA GLY A 380 -30.70 -15.82 0.26
C GLY A 380 -30.74 -14.31 0.06
N MET A 381 -30.38 -13.85 -1.14
CA MET A 381 -30.45 -12.42 -1.46
C MET A 381 -31.91 -11.94 -1.48
N LEU A 382 -32.20 -10.82 -0.82
CA LEU A 382 -33.51 -10.19 -0.82
C LEU A 382 -33.57 -9.11 -1.90
N GLY A 383 -34.75 -8.82 -2.46
CA GLY A 383 -34.92 -7.73 -3.43
C GLY A 383 -34.68 -8.15 -4.88
N SER A 384 -34.14 -7.25 -5.69
CA SER A 384 -33.78 -7.52 -7.09
C SER A 384 -32.56 -6.69 -7.47
N ASP A 385 -31.85 -7.12 -8.52
CA ASP A 385 -30.68 -6.40 -9.03
C ASP A 385 -29.58 -6.25 -7.97
N ASN A 386 -29.34 -7.31 -7.19
CA ASN A 386 -28.20 -7.40 -6.29
C ASN A 386 -26.94 -7.74 -7.09
N VAL A 387 -27.06 -8.70 -8.00
CA VAL A 387 -25.93 -9.24 -8.79
C VAL A 387 -26.27 -9.41 -10.27
N TRP A 388 -25.25 -9.34 -11.10
CA TRP A 388 -25.28 -9.75 -12.51
C TRP A 388 -24.39 -10.96 -12.71
N VAL A 389 -24.93 -12.00 -13.33
CA VAL A 389 -24.19 -13.23 -13.66
C VAL A 389 -24.03 -13.33 -15.16
N PHE A 390 -22.79 -13.48 -15.58
CA PHE A 390 -22.34 -13.69 -16.95
C PHE A 390 -21.93 -15.15 -17.09
N PHE A 391 -22.27 -15.76 -18.22
CA PHE A 391 -21.90 -17.14 -18.52
C PHE A 391 -21.13 -17.20 -19.83
N TYR A 392 -20.01 -17.90 -19.75
CA TYR A 392 -19.02 -18.06 -20.80
C TYR A 392 -18.87 -19.53 -21.12
N LYS A 393 -18.61 -19.81 -22.38
CA LYS A 393 -17.92 -21.05 -22.74
C LYS A 393 -16.42 -20.74 -22.83
N VAL A 394 -15.59 -21.75 -22.59
CA VAL A 394 -14.12 -21.61 -22.55
C VAL A 394 -13.50 -22.64 -23.47
N MET A 395 -12.55 -22.22 -24.31
CA MET A 395 -11.90 -23.12 -25.28
C MET A 395 -10.87 -24.00 -24.57
N GLY A 396 -11.19 -25.27 -24.35
CA GLY A 396 -10.30 -26.24 -23.69
C GLY A 396 -9.84 -25.76 -22.31
N ASN A 397 -8.51 -25.80 -22.08
CA ASN A 397 -7.88 -25.32 -20.86
C ASN A 397 -7.17 -23.96 -21.08
N THR A 398 -7.74 -23.11 -21.94
CA THR A 398 -7.22 -21.77 -22.22
C THR A 398 -7.99 -20.71 -21.42
N SER A 399 -7.47 -19.49 -21.39
CA SER A 399 -8.20 -18.32 -20.87
C SER A 399 -9.13 -17.69 -21.92
N ARG A 400 -9.26 -18.31 -23.10
CA ARG A 400 -10.07 -17.77 -24.20
C ARG A 400 -11.54 -18.14 -24.03
N MET A 401 -12.35 -17.10 -23.80
CA MET A 401 -13.77 -17.21 -23.50
C MET A 401 -14.60 -16.48 -24.53
N ASP A 402 -15.82 -16.96 -24.78
CA ASP A 402 -16.82 -16.19 -25.52
C ASP A 402 -18.16 -16.20 -24.78
N THR A 403 -18.81 -15.04 -24.80
CA THR A 403 -20.12 -14.84 -24.18
C THR A 403 -21.17 -15.60 -24.97
N VAL A 404 -22.03 -16.33 -24.25
CA VAL A 404 -23.15 -17.02 -24.89
C VAL A 404 -24.23 -15.96 -25.15
N GLY A 405 -24.51 -15.63 -26.41
CA GLY A 405 -25.25 -14.41 -26.80
C GLY A 405 -26.56 -14.11 -26.04
N ALA A 406 -27.31 -15.13 -25.58
CA ALA A 406 -28.55 -14.93 -24.79
C ALA A 406 -28.34 -14.80 -23.27
N MET A 407 -27.10 -14.90 -22.77
CA MET A 407 -26.68 -14.85 -21.35
C MET A 407 -25.79 -13.64 -21.07
N TYR A 408 -25.84 -12.61 -21.92
CA TYR A 408 -24.94 -11.48 -21.85
C TYR A 408 -25.02 -10.75 -20.50
N GLN A 409 -26.11 -10.90 -19.74
CA GLN A 409 -26.24 -10.39 -18.38
C GLN A 409 -27.54 -10.91 -17.75
N ILE A 410 -27.48 -11.64 -16.64
CA ILE A 410 -28.67 -12.14 -15.94
C ILE A 410 -28.68 -11.61 -14.51
N SER A 411 -29.71 -10.82 -14.19
CA SER A 411 -29.91 -10.25 -12.87
C SER A 411 -30.73 -11.15 -11.96
N ASP A 412 -30.46 -11.12 -10.66
CA ASP A 412 -31.23 -11.88 -9.67
C ASP A 412 -32.55 -11.18 -9.29
N LYS A 413 -33.53 -12.01 -8.91
CA LYS A 413 -34.73 -11.57 -8.20
C LYS A 413 -34.96 -12.47 -6.99
N ASN A 414 -34.81 -11.90 -5.81
CA ASN A 414 -34.76 -12.57 -4.51
C ASN A 414 -33.78 -13.75 -4.54
N GLY A 415 -32.55 -13.50 -5.02
CA GLY A 415 -31.51 -14.52 -5.08
C GLY A 415 -31.85 -15.67 -6.03
N LYS A 416 -32.65 -15.42 -7.07
CA LYS A 416 -32.93 -16.41 -8.11
C LYS A 416 -32.62 -15.83 -9.48
N ILE A 417 -31.81 -16.56 -10.25
CA ILE A 417 -31.57 -16.29 -11.67
C ILE A 417 -32.18 -17.40 -12.52
N ASP A 418 -32.86 -17.04 -13.61
CA ASP A 418 -33.40 -17.99 -14.60
C ASP A 418 -32.67 -17.74 -15.92
N ILE A 419 -31.94 -18.75 -16.39
CA ILE A 419 -31.16 -18.67 -17.62
C ILE A 419 -31.95 -19.18 -18.84
N GLY A 420 -33.22 -19.55 -18.65
CA GLY A 420 -34.14 -19.94 -19.70
C GLY A 420 -33.75 -21.25 -20.38
N ARG A 421 -33.75 -21.22 -21.72
CA ARG A 421 -33.45 -22.35 -22.59
C ARG A 421 -31.98 -22.35 -22.99
N ARG A 422 -31.23 -23.41 -22.68
CA ARG A 422 -29.79 -23.50 -22.96
C ARG A 422 -29.36 -24.88 -23.45
N GLN A 423 -28.31 -24.92 -24.26
CA GLN A 423 -27.69 -26.18 -24.63
C GLN A 423 -27.04 -26.81 -23.39
N PRO A 424 -27.13 -28.13 -23.22
CA PRO A 424 -26.32 -28.83 -22.24
C PRO A 424 -24.83 -28.64 -22.50
N GLY A 425 -24.06 -28.48 -21.45
CA GLY A 425 -22.63 -28.24 -21.54
C GLY A 425 -22.06 -27.66 -20.26
N ARG A 426 -20.74 -27.52 -20.24
CA ARG A 426 -20.01 -26.89 -19.15
C ARG A 426 -19.87 -25.41 -19.45
N TYR A 427 -20.20 -24.57 -18.46
CA TYR A 427 -20.14 -23.12 -18.57
C TYR A 427 -19.35 -22.56 -17.40
N TYR A 428 -18.50 -21.58 -17.70
CA TYR A 428 -17.84 -20.77 -16.69
C TYR A 428 -18.72 -19.57 -16.38
N TYR A 429 -18.99 -19.28 -15.12
CA TYR A 429 -19.74 -18.09 -14.73
C TYR A 429 -18.83 -17.09 -14.06
N ILE A 430 -19.13 -15.81 -14.27
CA ILE A 430 -18.59 -14.70 -13.49
C ILE A 430 -19.77 -13.89 -12.97
N LEU A 431 -19.77 -13.63 -11.67
CA LEU A 431 -20.78 -12.86 -10.96
C LEU A 431 -20.15 -11.55 -10.50
N TYR A 432 -20.83 -10.45 -10.80
CA TYR A 432 -20.50 -9.11 -10.34
C TYR A 432 -21.67 -8.52 -9.55
N ALA A 433 -21.40 -7.51 -8.72
CA ALA A 433 -22.44 -6.62 -8.23
C ALA A 433 -23.18 -5.98 -9.41
N SER A 434 -24.50 -5.81 -9.27
CA SER A 434 -25.31 -5.11 -10.27
C SER A 434 -24.76 -3.71 -10.55
N GLY A 435 -24.73 -3.31 -11.82
CA GLY A 435 -24.13 -2.05 -12.25
C GLY A 435 -22.63 -2.11 -12.52
N GLN A 436 -21.94 -3.21 -12.15
CA GLN A 436 -20.47 -3.35 -12.22
C GLN A 436 -19.74 -2.06 -11.82
N PRO A 437 -19.99 -1.55 -10.60
CA PRO A 437 -19.51 -0.23 -10.29
C PRO A 437 -17.97 -0.20 -10.17
N SER A 438 -17.37 0.94 -10.52
CA SER A 438 -15.92 1.17 -10.56
C SER A 438 -15.25 0.89 -9.23
N ASP A 439 -13.96 0.53 -9.19
CA ASP A 439 -13.32 -0.08 -8.02
C ASP A 439 -13.04 0.86 -6.82
N ALA A 440 -13.95 1.73 -6.39
CA ALA A 440 -13.70 2.67 -5.30
C ALA A 440 -13.67 2.03 -3.89
N TYR A 441 -12.83 2.56 -2.99
CA TYR A 441 -12.63 2.02 -1.64
C TYR A 441 -13.93 1.96 -0.80
N HIS A 442 -14.82 2.94 -0.92
CA HIS A 442 -16.06 2.99 -0.16
C HIS A 442 -17.14 2.00 -0.65
N GLN A 443 -16.90 1.33 -1.78
CA GLN A 443 -17.93 0.55 -2.42
C GLN A 443 -18.08 -0.85 -1.84
N LEU A 444 -19.33 -1.24 -1.65
CA LEU A 444 -19.75 -2.59 -1.30
C LEU A 444 -20.08 -3.35 -2.59
N ARG A 445 -19.52 -4.55 -2.77
CA ARG A 445 -19.78 -5.39 -3.94
C ARG A 445 -19.75 -6.87 -3.61
N TYR A 446 -20.40 -7.64 -4.47
CA TYR A 446 -20.26 -9.08 -4.56
C TYR A 446 -19.39 -9.49 -5.74
N THR A 447 -18.74 -10.63 -5.59
CA THR A 447 -18.05 -11.35 -6.67
C THR A 447 -18.28 -12.85 -6.52
N SER A 448 -18.21 -13.57 -7.64
CA SER A 448 -18.04 -15.01 -7.62
C SER A 448 -17.60 -15.47 -8.99
N ARG A 449 -16.89 -16.60 -9.06
CA ARG A 449 -16.51 -17.22 -10.32
C ARG A 449 -16.44 -18.72 -10.15
N GLY A 450 -16.72 -19.47 -11.20
CA GLY A 450 -16.61 -20.92 -11.15
C GLY A 450 -17.28 -21.62 -12.31
N TRP A 451 -17.37 -22.95 -12.19
CA TRP A 451 -17.94 -23.81 -13.21
C TRP A 451 -19.33 -24.29 -12.83
N VAL A 452 -20.21 -24.35 -13.82
CA VAL A 452 -21.49 -25.05 -13.75
C VAL A 452 -21.64 -26.01 -14.93
N ASP A 453 -22.22 -27.18 -14.67
CA ASP A 453 -22.60 -28.13 -15.69
C ASP A 453 -24.11 -28.07 -15.91
N ILE A 454 -24.52 -27.65 -17.10
CA ILE A 454 -25.92 -27.65 -17.51
C ILE A 454 -26.22 -29.00 -18.16
N GLY A 455 -27.02 -29.82 -17.49
CA GLY A 455 -27.58 -31.04 -18.05
C GLY A 455 -28.96 -30.80 -18.70
N PRO A 456 -29.54 -31.80 -19.39
CA PRO A 456 -30.82 -31.66 -20.10
C PRO A 456 -32.02 -31.23 -19.25
N LYS A 457 -31.95 -31.42 -17.92
CA LYS A 457 -33.07 -31.15 -16.99
C LYS A 457 -32.69 -30.31 -15.76
N ALA A 458 -31.41 -30.16 -15.46
CA ALA A 458 -30.93 -29.50 -14.25
C ALA A 458 -29.47 -29.04 -14.44
N ALA A 459 -29.02 -28.11 -13.60
CA ALA A 459 -27.62 -27.69 -13.52
C ALA A 459 -26.96 -28.17 -12.22
N THR A 460 -25.63 -28.32 -12.25
CA THR A 460 -24.81 -28.65 -11.06
C THR A 460 -23.63 -27.68 -10.98
N PRO A 461 -23.39 -27.01 -9.83
CA PRO A 461 -24.29 -26.90 -8.68
C PRO A 461 -25.60 -26.17 -9.03
N THR A 462 -26.64 -26.33 -8.20
CA THR A 462 -27.90 -25.56 -8.32
C THR A 462 -27.87 -24.22 -7.59
N GLU A 463 -26.80 -23.99 -6.83
CA GLU A 463 -26.60 -22.81 -6.00
C GLU A 463 -25.26 -22.15 -6.38
N ILE A 464 -25.24 -20.82 -6.38
CA ILE A 464 -24.03 -20.01 -6.56
C ILE A 464 -23.87 -19.15 -5.30
N VAL A 465 -22.69 -19.17 -4.71
CA VAL A 465 -22.36 -18.34 -3.56
C VAL A 465 -21.74 -17.04 -4.07
N ALA A 466 -22.30 -15.91 -3.64
CA ALA A 466 -21.74 -14.60 -3.87
C ALA A 466 -20.91 -14.20 -2.65
N TYR A 467 -19.63 -13.96 -2.88
CA TYR A 467 -18.67 -13.54 -1.86
C TYR A 467 -18.56 -12.02 -1.85
N THR A 468 -18.35 -11.45 -0.68
CA THR A 468 -18.07 -10.01 -0.56
C THR A 468 -16.69 -9.70 -1.12
N TRP A 469 -16.64 -8.78 -2.09
CA TRP A 469 -15.39 -8.36 -2.73
C TRP A 469 -14.45 -7.68 -1.73
N GLY A 470 -13.15 -7.97 -1.79
CA GLY A 470 -12.14 -7.30 -0.97
C GLY A 470 -12.11 -7.72 0.50
N SER A 471 -12.87 -8.74 0.92
CA SER A 471 -12.97 -9.17 2.32
C SER A 471 -11.58 -9.42 2.95
N LYS A 472 -10.73 -10.19 2.28
CA LYS A 472 -9.34 -10.45 2.72
C LYS A 472 -8.51 -9.18 2.85
N ALA A 473 -8.60 -8.27 1.87
CA ALA A 473 -7.87 -7.01 1.90
C ALA A 473 -8.24 -6.17 3.13
N GLU A 474 -9.54 -6.04 3.44
CA GLU A 474 -9.98 -5.29 4.61
C GLU A 474 -9.60 -5.94 5.95
N ILE A 475 -9.57 -7.27 6.02
CA ILE A 475 -9.09 -8.00 7.20
C ILE A 475 -7.61 -7.72 7.44
N TYR A 476 -6.76 -7.79 6.40
CA TYR A 476 -5.35 -7.46 6.54
C TYR A 476 -5.12 -5.99 6.90
N LYS A 477 -5.91 -5.06 6.34
CA LYS A 477 -5.89 -3.65 6.76
C LYS A 477 -6.19 -3.51 8.24
N ALA A 478 -7.25 -4.16 8.73
CA ALA A 478 -7.61 -4.11 10.14
C ALA A 478 -6.48 -4.63 11.05
N TYR A 479 -5.93 -5.81 10.76
CA TYR A 479 -4.83 -6.36 11.56
C TYR A 479 -3.56 -5.51 11.48
N GLY A 480 -3.21 -5.02 10.29
CA GLY A 480 -2.06 -4.15 10.11
C GLY A 480 -2.19 -2.86 10.91
N LEU A 481 -3.35 -2.19 10.86
CA LEU A 481 -3.63 -0.98 11.64
C LEU A 481 -3.58 -1.24 13.15
N LEU A 482 -4.13 -2.36 13.61
CA LEU A 482 -4.08 -2.79 15.00
C LEU A 482 -2.64 -3.08 15.46
N GLU A 483 -1.81 -3.64 14.58
CA GLU A 483 -0.39 -3.86 14.85
C GLU A 483 0.40 -2.55 14.89
N GLU A 484 0.13 -1.61 13.99
CA GLU A 484 0.71 -0.26 14.05
C GLU A 484 0.37 0.40 15.39
N LEU A 485 -0.92 0.45 15.74
CA LEU A 485 -1.41 1.04 16.97
C LEU A 485 -0.75 0.44 18.23
N ARG A 486 -0.58 -0.90 18.26
CA ARG A 486 0.08 -1.61 19.37
C ARG A 486 1.54 -1.20 19.56
N ASN A 487 2.22 -0.88 18.46
CA ASN A 487 3.66 -0.64 18.42
C ASN A 487 4.06 0.85 18.51
N LEU A 488 3.10 1.76 18.59
CA LEU A 488 3.36 3.18 18.79
C LEU A 488 4.01 3.45 20.16
N GLU A 489 4.88 4.46 20.23
CA GLU A 489 5.60 4.86 21.44
C GLU A 489 4.65 5.36 22.55
N ILE A 490 3.50 5.89 22.16
CA ILE A 490 2.45 6.34 23.08
C ILE A 490 1.54 5.20 23.55
N ALA A 491 1.69 3.98 23.02
CA ALA A 491 0.84 2.85 23.38
C ALA A 491 1.02 2.48 24.85
N ARG A 492 -0.09 2.45 25.60
CA ARG A 492 -0.16 2.01 26.99
C ARG A 492 -1.07 0.78 27.12
N GLU A 493 -1.31 0.32 28.34
CA GLU A 493 -2.06 -0.91 28.58
C GLU A 493 -3.50 -0.82 28.07
N GLY A 494 -4.14 0.35 28.12
CA GLY A 494 -5.49 0.55 27.58
C GLY A 494 -5.55 0.31 26.07
N ILE A 495 -4.62 0.90 25.31
CA ILE A 495 -4.47 0.64 23.86
C ILE A 495 -4.19 -0.85 23.59
N LYS A 496 -3.31 -1.49 24.36
CA LYS A 496 -3.00 -2.92 24.14
C LYS A 496 -4.20 -3.82 24.39
N HIS A 497 -4.97 -3.55 25.44
CA HIS A 497 -6.23 -4.25 25.71
C HIS A 497 -7.25 -4.02 24.59
N TYR A 498 -7.41 -2.78 24.12
CA TYR A 498 -8.27 -2.47 22.98
C TYR A 498 -7.87 -3.27 21.73
N VAL A 499 -6.57 -3.31 21.41
CA VAL A 499 -6.08 -4.05 20.25
C VAL A 499 -6.45 -5.53 20.35
N GLN A 500 -6.34 -6.14 21.54
CA GLN A 500 -6.77 -7.51 21.75
C GLN A 500 -8.27 -7.69 21.47
N GLU A 501 -9.13 -6.84 22.06
CA GLU A 501 -10.59 -6.91 21.89
C GLU A 501 -11.00 -6.72 20.42
N ALA A 502 -10.37 -5.76 19.73
CA ALA A 502 -10.63 -5.49 18.33
C ALA A 502 -10.16 -6.64 17.43
N SER A 503 -8.98 -7.23 17.69
CA SER A 503 -8.50 -8.41 16.97
C SER A 503 -9.44 -9.62 17.14
N GLU A 504 -10.02 -9.81 18.33
CA GLU A 504 -11.01 -10.87 18.57
C GLU A 504 -12.29 -10.64 17.76
N TRP A 505 -12.75 -9.38 17.66
CA TRP A 505 -13.89 -9.03 16.81
C TRP A 505 -13.61 -9.30 15.33
N VAL A 506 -12.48 -8.83 14.80
CA VAL A 506 -12.06 -9.06 13.40
C VAL A 506 -11.93 -10.57 13.09
N SER A 507 -11.33 -11.35 14.01
CA SER A 507 -11.20 -12.81 13.84
C SER A 507 -12.57 -13.52 13.80
N ASN A 508 -13.56 -13.03 14.54
CA ASN A 508 -14.91 -13.59 14.50
C ASN A 508 -15.61 -13.30 13.16
N LEU A 509 -15.40 -12.13 12.56
CA LEU A 509 -15.90 -11.83 11.22
C LEU A 509 -15.28 -12.78 10.18
N GLU A 510 -13.95 -12.90 10.21
CA GLU A 510 -13.20 -13.74 9.27
C GLU A 510 -13.64 -15.21 9.28
N ARG A 511 -13.90 -15.79 10.46
CA ARG A 511 -14.29 -17.21 10.58
C ARG A 511 -15.69 -17.52 10.04
N ASN A 512 -16.58 -16.53 10.01
CA ASN A 512 -17.99 -16.74 9.65
C ASN A 512 -18.29 -16.35 8.19
N GLY A 513 -17.29 -15.85 7.46
CA GLY A 513 -17.51 -15.10 6.22
C GLY A 513 -17.97 -13.67 6.51
N ILE A 514 -17.75 -12.76 5.57
CA ILE A 514 -18.05 -11.33 5.75
C ILE A 514 -19.26 -10.95 4.91
N THR A 515 -20.40 -10.70 5.54
CA THR A 515 -21.58 -10.13 4.86
C THR A 515 -21.33 -8.67 4.44
N LEU A 516 -22.17 -8.10 3.56
CA LEU A 516 -22.04 -6.68 3.19
C LEU A 516 -22.21 -5.71 4.37
N VAL A 517 -23.03 -6.07 5.37
CA VAL A 517 -23.21 -5.27 6.58
C VAL A 517 -21.92 -5.25 7.40
N GLU A 518 -21.30 -6.42 7.56
CA GLU A 518 -20.02 -6.56 8.26
C GLU A 518 -18.89 -5.88 7.50
N MET A 519 -18.89 -5.95 6.16
CA MET A 519 -17.93 -5.25 5.31
C MET A 519 -18.06 -3.73 5.44
N GLU A 520 -19.28 -3.19 5.49
CA GLU A 520 -19.48 -1.77 5.77
C GLU A 520 -18.93 -1.40 7.16
N ALA A 521 -19.24 -2.19 8.18
CA ALA A 521 -18.74 -1.96 9.53
C ALA A 521 -17.20 -2.01 9.58
N LEU A 522 -16.59 -2.97 8.89
CA LEU A 522 -15.14 -3.15 8.81
C LEU A 522 -14.45 -2.02 8.05
N LYS A 523 -14.99 -1.57 6.91
CA LYS A 523 -14.44 -0.42 6.17
C LYS A 523 -14.54 0.87 6.99
N ARG A 524 -15.66 1.13 7.68
CA ARG A 524 -15.81 2.30 8.58
C ARG A 524 -14.86 2.22 9.76
N PHE A 525 -14.70 1.03 10.34
CA PHE A 525 -13.72 0.75 11.39
C PHE A 525 -12.29 1.03 10.90
N ASN A 526 -11.88 0.48 9.76
CA ASN A 526 -10.56 0.66 9.18
C ASN A 526 -10.27 2.14 8.89
N THR A 527 -11.21 2.86 8.28
CA THR A 527 -11.05 4.30 8.00
C THR A 527 -10.88 5.11 9.28
N GLY A 528 -11.72 4.89 10.30
CA GLY A 528 -11.61 5.59 11.58
C GLY A 528 -10.34 5.25 12.34
N LEU A 529 -9.96 3.96 12.37
CA LEU A 529 -8.75 3.49 13.03
C LEU A 529 -7.49 4.04 12.35
N ALA A 530 -7.47 4.06 11.02
CA ALA A 530 -6.36 4.61 10.24
C ALA A 530 -6.14 6.10 10.52
N ALA A 531 -7.21 6.90 10.58
CA ALA A 531 -7.12 8.31 10.92
C ALA A 531 -6.60 8.53 12.36
N ILE A 532 -7.04 7.70 13.32
CA ILE A 532 -6.52 7.73 14.70
C ILE A 532 -5.03 7.33 14.73
N VAL A 533 -4.62 6.30 13.98
CA VAL A 533 -3.23 5.85 13.88
C VAL A 533 -2.34 6.95 13.30
N ASN A 534 -2.81 7.67 12.28
CA ASN A 534 -2.08 8.79 11.69
C ASN A 534 -1.86 9.92 12.71
N CYS A 535 -2.94 10.39 13.37
CA CYS A 535 -2.86 11.38 14.46
C CYS A 535 -1.92 10.93 15.58
N ALA A 536 -1.97 9.64 15.95
CA ALA A 536 -1.12 9.06 16.97
C ALA A 536 0.36 9.00 16.53
N GLY A 537 0.64 8.83 15.23
CA GLY A 537 1.98 8.96 14.66
C GLY A 537 2.58 10.34 14.91
N TYR A 538 1.84 11.42 14.64
CA TYR A 538 2.28 12.78 14.96
C TYR A 538 2.46 13.01 16.47
N ALA A 539 1.58 12.44 17.30
CA ALA A 539 1.74 12.51 18.76
C ALA A 539 3.01 11.80 19.26
N CYS A 540 3.45 10.71 18.61
CA CYS A 540 4.73 10.06 18.92
C CYS A 540 5.92 10.98 18.58
N VAL A 541 5.85 11.70 17.44
CA VAL A 541 6.87 12.69 17.07
C VAL A 541 6.91 13.84 18.08
N ILE A 542 5.75 14.34 18.52
CA ILE A 542 5.65 15.34 19.59
C ILE A 542 6.30 14.81 20.86
N GLN A 543 5.97 13.60 21.31
CA GLN A 543 6.52 13.02 22.54
C GLN A 543 8.05 12.99 22.48
N ASN A 544 8.64 12.49 21.38
CA ASN A 544 10.08 12.37 21.24
C ASN A 544 10.76 13.75 21.23
N LYS A 545 10.29 14.66 20.37
CA LYS A 545 10.88 16.01 20.26
C LYS A 545 10.70 16.85 21.52
N ALA A 546 9.52 16.86 22.12
CA ALA A 546 9.29 17.60 23.36
C ALA A 546 10.08 17.01 24.54
N SER A 547 10.33 15.69 24.55
CA SER A 547 11.24 15.07 25.52
C SER A 547 12.67 15.56 25.31
N ASP A 548 13.16 15.57 24.07
CA ASP A 548 14.50 16.07 23.75
C ASP A 548 14.65 17.55 24.12
N ASP A 549 13.67 18.38 23.80
CA ASP A 549 13.67 19.80 24.17
C ASP A 549 13.67 19.96 25.70
N ALA A 550 12.85 19.20 26.44
CA ALA A 550 12.81 19.23 27.91
C ALA A 550 14.16 18.82 28.53
N VAL A 551 14.82 17.81 27.98
CA VAL A 551 16.16 17.37 28.39
C VAL A 551 17.18 18.47 28.12
N GLU A 552 17.15 19.06 26.93
CA GLU A 552 18.06 20.14 26.54
C GLU A 552 17.89 21.35 27.46
N ILE A 553 16.66 21.77 27.75
CA ILE A 553 16.40 22.90 28.68
C ILE A 553 16.93 22.58 30.08
N ALA A 554 16.59 21.41 30.64
CA ALA A 554 16.99 21.06 32.00
C ALA A 554 18.52 20.91 32.15
N GLN A 555 19.19 20.29 31.17
CA GLN A 555 20.65 20.18 31.17
C GLN A 555 21.32 21.54 31.05
N LYS A 556 20.85 22.39 30.14
CA LYS A 556 21.46 23.71 29.94
C LYS A 556 21.25 24.65 31.11
N VAL A 557 20.09 24.62 31.77
CA VAL A 557 19.89 25.35 33.03
C VAL A 557 20.81 24.82 34.12
N SER A 558 20.97 23.51 34.24
CA SER A 558 21.91 22.93 35.20
C SER A 558 23.36 23.34 34.93
N ASP A 559 23.78 23.38 33.68
CA ASP A 559 25.14 23.72 33.30
C ASP A 559 25.41 25.22 33.48
N MET A 560 24.42 26.07 33.19
CA MET A 560 24.46 27.50 33.48
C MET A 560 24.71 27.77 34.96
N ILE A 561 23.94 27.14 35.85
CA ILE A 561 24.09 27.31 37.29
C ILE A 561 25.45 26.78 37.76
N ARG A 562 25.88 25.60 37.29
CA ARG A 562 27.22 25.06 37.61
C ARG A 562 28.34 26.00 37.17
N LYS A 563 28.21 26.63 36.00
CA LYS A 563 29.21 27.57 35.48
C LYS A 563 29.24 28.86 36.29
N ALA A 564 28.07 29.39 36.67
CA ALA A 564 27.98 30.55 37.55
C ALA A 564 28.55 30.26 38.95
N GLU A 565 28.27 29.08 39.52
CA GLU A 565 28.86 28.60 40.78
C GLU A 565 30.40 28.49 40.70
N ASP A 566 30.96 27.99 39.60
CA ASP A 566 32.41 27.92 39.37
C ASP A 566 33.04 29.32 39.33
N VAL A 567 32.41 30.27 38.65
CA VAL A 567 32.85 31.68 38.61
C VAL A 567 32.82 32.30 40.01
N VAL A 568 31.75 32.07 40.78
CA VAL A 568 31.66 32.51 42.18
C VAL A 568 32.76 31.89 43.04
N SER A 569 33.01 30.59 42.92
CA SER A 569 34.09 29.90 43.64
C SER A 569 35.47 30.49 43.34
N LYS A 570 35.73 30.81 42.06
CA LYS A 570 36.97 31.49 41.61
C LYS A 570 37.08 32.91 42.15
N LEU A 571 36.00 33.68 42.12
CA LEU A 571 35.93 35.04 42.70
C LEU A 571 36.18 35.02 44.21
N GLU A 572 35.53 34.12 44.94
CA GLU A 572 35.71 33.96 46.39
C GLU A 572 37.15 33.53 46.73
N SER A 573 37.75 32.64 45.93
CA SER A 573 39.15 32.21 46.09
C SER A 573 40.16 33.34 45.83
N ALA A 574 39.85 34.23 44.88
CA ALA A 574 40.67 35.40 44.55
C ALA A 574 40.40 36.63 45.44
N ARG A 575 39.41 36.57 46.35
CA ARG A 575 38.91 37.72 47.12
C ARG A 575 40.01 38.48 47.86
N HIS A 576 40.94 37.79 48.52
CA HIS A 576 42.05 38.43 49.23
C HIS A 576 43.00 39.18 48.27
N LEU A 577 43.25 38.65 47.07
CA LEU A 577 44.09 39.31 46.06
C LEU A 577 43.41 40.56 45.50
N ILE A 578 42.11 40.45 45.23
CA ILE A 578 41.26 41.57 44.81
C ILE A 578 41.30 42.68 45.88
N MET A 579 41.06 42.36 47.16
CA MET A 579 41.10 43.36 48.24
C MET A 579 42.48 43.99 48.41
N LYS A 580 43.56 43.23 48.21
CA LYS A 580 44.92 43.77 48.22
C LYS A 580 45.17 44.73 47.05
N ALA A 581 44.63 44.42 45.86
CA ALA A 581 44.69 45.30 44.70
C ALA A 581 43.90 46.60 44.93
N VAL A 582 42.68 46.52 45.48
CA VAL A 582 41.85 47.67 45.86
C VAL A 582 42.56 48.57 46.86
N ASN A 583 43.09 48.00 47.94
CA ASN A 583 43.82 48.78 48.95
C ASN A 583 45.07 49.44 48.34
N THR A 584 45.80 48.73 47.47
CA THR A 584 46.95 49.31 46.75
C THR A 584 46.53 50.47 45.84
N PHE A 585 45.38 50.37 45.18
CA PHE A 585 44.84 51.41 44.30
C PHE A 585 44.34 52.62 45.09
N ILE A 586 43.61 52.37 46.18
CA ILE A 586 43.20 53.40 47.14
C ILE A 586 44.44 54.09 47.69
N ASP A 587 45.48 53.38 48.09
CA ASP A 587 46.74 53.97 48.57
C ASP A 587 47.46 54.81 47.49
N ILE A 588 47.41 54.40 46.22
CA ILE A 588 47.99 55.14 45.09
C ILE A 588 47.20 56.41 44.76
N ILE A 589 45.86 56.37 44.86
CA ILE A 589 44.97 57.48 44.48
C ILE A 589 44.72 58.45 45.65
N THR A 590 44.55 57.94 46.87
CA THR A 590 44.34 58.79 48.08
C THR A 590 45.61 59.54 48.50
N GLY A 591 46.76 59.23 47.90
CA GLY A 591 47.95 60.09 47.93
C GLY A 591 47.77 61.44 47.23
N ASN A 592 46.73 61.63 46.40
CA ASN A 592 46.40 62.90 45.77
C ASN A 592 44.89 62.99 45.44
N TRP A 593 44.18 63.84 46.19
CA TRP A 593 42.79 64.32 46.05
C TRP A 593 41.72 63.64 46.92
N GLY A 594 41.09 64.48 47.74
CA GLY A 594 39.91 64.15 48.54
C GLY A 594 38.63 64.63 47.86
N GLY A 595 37.64 63.74 47.82
CA GLY A 595 36.22 64.08 47.75
C GLY A 595 35.56 63.98 46.38
N ALA A 596 34.85 62.87 46.15
CA ALA A 596 33.48 62.83 45.60
C ALA A 596 32.98 61.37 45.56
N ALA A 597 31.83 61.14 46.22
CA ALA A 597 30.88 60.05 45.96
C ALA A 597 31.43 58.62 45.75
N MET A 598 31.75 57.95 46.86
CA MET A 598 31.43 56.52 47.01
C MET A 598 29.93 56.37 46.83
N ASN A 599 29.48 55.49 45.94
CA ASN A 599 28.15 54.91 46.05
C ASN A 599 28.09 53.41 45.71
N LEU A 600 29.22 52.76 45.44
CA LEU A 600 29.39 51.31 45.49
C LEU A 600 30.89 51.00 45.52
N THR A 601 31.35 50.27 46.54
CA THR A 601 32.71 49.70 46.57
C THR A 601 32.74 48.45 45.69
N ILE A 602 33.90 48.12 45.08
CA ILE A 602 34.03 46.89 44.28
C ILE A 602 33.75 45.62 45.12
N GLU A 603 33.98 45.70 46.43
CA GLU A 603 33.58 44.66 47.39
C GLU A 603 32.06 44.48 47.43
N GLU A 604 31.29 45.58 47.52
CA GLU A 604 29.82 45.54 47.43
C GLU A 604 29.31 45.03 46.07
N VAL A 605 30.00 45.35 44.97
CA VAL A 605 29.66 44.83 43.62
C VAL A 605 29.88 43.31 43.53
N ILE A 606 31.02 42.81 44.03
CA ILE A 606 31.32 41.38 44.07
C ILE A 606 30.35 40.65 45.01
N ASP A 607 30.09 41.19 46.21
CA ASP A 607 29.17 40.58 47.17
C ASP A 607 27.74 40.54 46.62
N ARG A 608 27.30 41.58 45.91
CA ARG A 608 26.00 41.60 45.19
C ARG A 608 25.93 40.52 44.12
N PHE A 609 26.99 40.35 43.32
CA PHE A 609 27.07 39.32 42.29
C PHE A 609 27.06 37.90 42.88
N VAL A 610 27.88 37.66 43.91
CA VAL A 610 27.95 36.36 44.61
C VAL A 610 26.62 35.99 45.25
N THR A 611 25.97 36.95 45.92
CA THR A 611 24.65 36.75 46.53
C THR A 611 23.61 36.42 45.47
N TYR A 612 23.58 37.19 44.37
CA TYR A 612 22.66 36.95 43.27
C TYR A 612 22.80 35.55 42.68
N VAL A 613 24.02 35.10 42.37
CA VAL A 613 24.27 33.77 41.81
C VAL A 613 23.85 32.65 42.78
N LYS A 614 24.07 32.83 44.09
CA LYS A 614 23.75 31.82 45.11
C LYS A 614 22.26 31.73 45.40
N ASP A 615 21.57 32.87 45.46
CA ASP A 615 20.23 32.94 46.07
C ASP A 615 19.11 33.24 45.06
N ASP A 616 19.39 34.01 44.00
CA ASP A 616 18.36 34.61 43.14
C ASP A 616 18.39 34.09 41.69
N LEU A 617 19.56 33.80 41.14
CA LEU A 617 19.78 33.46 39.73
C LEU A 617 18.87 32.33 39.24
N LEU A 618 18.82 31.21 39.97
CA LEU A 618 17.97 30.08 39.61
C LEU A 618 16.48 30.45 39.59
N ASN A 619 16.03 31.34 40.48
CA ASN A 619 14.63 31.75 40.53
C ASN A 619 14.28 32.67 39.34
N ASP A 620 15.18 33.59 38.98
CA ASP A 620 14.99 34.50 37.86
C ASP A 620 14.97 33.75 36.51
N ILE A 621 15.89 32.79 36.34
CA ILE A 621 15.91 31.91 35.16
C ILE A 621 14.58 31.17 35.03
N MET A 622 14.11 30.53 36.12
CA MET A 622 12.84 29.81 36.10
C MET A 622 11.68 30.75 35.79
N SER A 623 11.64 31.94 36.39
CA SER A 623 10.57 32.92 36.15
C SER A 623 10.51 33.35 34.69
N LEU A 624 11.65 33.50 34.00
CA LEU A 624 11.67 33.86 32.58
C LEU A 624 11.23 32.69 31.67
N VAL A 625 11.68 31.46 31.98
CA VAL A 625 11.20 30.25 31.29
C VAL A 625 9.68 30.14 31.42
N GLU A 626 9.14 30.38 32.62
CA GLU A 626 7.71 30.35 32.90
C GLU A 626 6.93 31.42 32.13
N GLU A 627 7.39 32.67 32.12
CA GLU A 627 6.76 33.75 31.38
C GLU A 627 6.62 33.38 29.90
N LYS A 628 7.68 32.83 29.32
CA LYS A 628 7.66 32.35 27.93
C LYS A 628 6.76 31.15 27.68
N LEU A 629 6.67 30.20 28.61
CA LEU A 629 5.72 29.09 28.51
C LEU A 629 4.27 29.58 28.57
N ALA A 630 3.98 30.57 29.41
CA ALA A 630 2.63 31.10 29.59
C ALA A 630 2.12 31.90 28.38
N GLU A 631 3.01 32.45 27.55
CA GLU A 631 2.64 33.20 26.33
C GLU A 631 1.99 32.32 25.25
N VAL A 632 2.29 31.01 25.21
CA VAL A 632 1.97 30.14 24.06
C VAL A 632 1.20 28.86 24.39
N ILE A 633 1.08 28.47 25.66
CA ILE A 633 0.38 27.24 26.05
C ILE A 633 -1.04 27.57 26.52
N ARG A 634 -2.07 26.89 25.98
CA ARG A 634 -3.47 27.04 26.44
C ARG A 634 -3.68 26.71 27.93
N ASN A 635 -2.96 25.72 28.45
CA ASN A 635 -3.00 25.26 29.85
C ASN A 635 -1.58 25.12 30.44
N PRO A 636 -0.97 26.21 30.93
CA PRO A 636 0.46 26.23 31.28
C PRO A 636 0.80 25.56 32.62
N ASP A 637 -0.15 25.45 33.55
CA ASP A 637 0.10 25.13 34.97
C ASP A 637 0.97 23.88 35.19
N VAL A 638 0.66 22.76 34.51
CA VAL A 638 1.42 21.51 34.66
C VAL A 638 2.86 21.63 34.18
N VAL A 639 3.08 22.34 33.07
CA VAL A 639 4.43 22.53 32.50
C VAL A 639 5.22 23.51 33.37
N VAL A 640 4.58 24.61 33.79
CA VAL A 640 5.15 25.60 34.70
C VAL A 640 5.55 24.96 36.04
N ASP A 641 4.68 24.15 36.64
CA ASP A 641 4.95 23.49 37.91
C ASP A 641 6.11 22.49 37.84
N PHE A 642 6.27 21.82 36.68
CA PHE A 642 7.41 20.97 36.41
C PHE A 642 8.73 21.75 36.44
N PHE A 643 8.81 22.91 35.77
CA PHE A 643 10.01 23.74 35.82
C PHE A 643 10.26 24.32 37.23
N LYS A 644 9.22 24.84 37.89
CA LYS A 644 9.29 25.39 39.26
C LYS A 644 9.84 24.40 40.28
N THR A 645 9.37 23.16 40.19
CA THR A 645 9.57 22.18 41.24
C THR A 645 10.69 21.22 40.85
N ARG A 646 10.54 20.53 39.71
CA ARG A 646 11.42 19.42 39.33
C ARG A 646 12.77 19.91 38.84
N VAL A 647 12.81 20.81 37.86
CA VAL A 647 14.10 21.29 37.32
C VAL A 647 14.90 21.99 38.41
N LYS A 648 14.24 22.80 39.24
CA LYS A 648 14.86 23.43 40.41
C LYS A 648 15.43 22.42 41.41
N GLU A 649 14.72 21.35 41.72
CA GLU A 649 15.20 20.25 42.56
C GLU A 649 16.41 19.55 41.93
N TRP A 650 16.37 19.25 40.63
CA TRP A 650 17.44 18.55 39.93
C TRP A 650 18.75 19.33 39.92
N VAL A 651 18.66 20.66 39.72
CA VAL A 651 19.81 21.56 39.80
C VAL A 651 20.40 21.55 41.22
N LYS A 652 19.56 21.61 42.26
CA LYS A 652 20.00 21.56 43.66
C LYS A 652 20.62 20.21 44.04
N GLU A 653 20.04 19.11 43.57
CA GLU A 653 20.51 17.74 43.82
C GLU A 653 21.71 17.34 42.96
N LYS A 654 22.07 18.19 41.97
CA LYS A 654 23.17 17.95 41.02
C LYS A 654 23.04 16.62 40.30
N LEU A 655 21.82 16.30 39.84
CA LEU A 655 21.54 15.06 39.11
C LEU A 655 22.44 14.90 37.87
N SER A 656 22.71 13.65 37.50
CA SER A 656 23.44 13.32 36.27
C SER A 656 22.58 13.58 35.03
N PRO A 657 23.21 13.82 33.85
CA PRO A 657 22.47 13.98 32.58
C PRO A 657 21.49 12.83 32.28
N GLU A 658 21.85 11.60 32.65
CA GLU A 658 21.02 10.40 32.47
C GLU A 658 19.78 10.41 33.38
N GLN A 659 19.92 10.87 34.62
CA GLN A 659 18.79 11.00 35.56
C GLN A 659 17.82 12.10 35.12
N ILE A 660 18.35 13.23 34.63
CA ILE A 660 17.56 14.31 34.04
C ILE A 660 16.80 13.78 32.82
N SER A 661 17.50 13.09 31.92
CA SER A 661 16.91 12.51 30.71
C SER A 661 15.73 11.59 31.04
N LYS A 662 15.95 10.59 31.90
CA LYS A 662 14.87 9.67 32.32
C LYS A 662 13.66 10.39 32.90
N SER A 663 13.89 11.42 33.73
CA SER A 663 12.81 12.12 34.41
C SER A 663 12.03 13.02 33.45
N ALA A 664 12.70 13.68 32.51
CA ALA A 664 12.05 14.49 31.47
C ALA A 664 11.21 13.63 30.51
N TYR A 665 11.73 12.49 30.06
CA TYR A 665 10.99 11.54 29.22
C TYR A 665 9.75 11.00 29.94
N ASN A 666 9.86 10.66 31.22
CA ASN A 666 8.70 10.25 32.02
C ASN A 666 7.66 11.36 32.16
N PHE A 667 8.09 12.60 32.44
CA PHE A 667 7.19 13.75 32.53
C PHE A 667 6.43 14.00 31.22
N VAL A 668 7.15 14.07 30.09
CA VAL A 668 6.52 14.32 28.80
C VAL A 668 5.58 13.16 28.42
N GLY A 669 6.01 11.91 28.56
CA GLY A 669 5.20 10.75 28.20
C GLY A 669 3.97 10.54 29.10
N GLU A 670 4.17 10.54 30.42
CA GLU A 670 3.12 10.15 31.38
C GLU A 670 2.27 11.33 31.87
N GLU A 671 2.84 12.53 32.01
CA GLU A 671 2.11 13.68 32.57
C GLU A 671 1.54 14.59 31.48
N LEU A 672 2.22 14.72 30.33
CA LEU A 672 1.77 15.57 29.23
C LEU A 672 1.02 14.78 28.14
N VAL A 673 1.71 13.87 27.44
CA VAL A 673 1.16 13.18 26.27
C VAL A 673 0.00 12.26 26.66
N TYR A 674 0.17 11.47 27.73
CA TYR A 674 -0.89 10.56 28.16
C TYR A 674 -2.20 11.30 28.49
N ASN A 675 -2.12 12.31 29.35
CA ASN A 675 -3.29 13.04 29.83
C ASN A 675 -3.93 13.93 28.75
N ARG A 676 -3.12 14.51 27.85
CA ARG A 676 -3.61 15.44 26.84
C ARG A 676 -4.09 14.75 25.57
N PHE A 677 -3.60 13.55 25.27
CA PHE A 677 -3.91 12.86 24.01
C PHE A 677 -4.22 11.37 24.20
N THR A 678 -3.30 10.58 24.79
CA THR A 678 -3.44 9.11 24.81
C THR A 678 -4.72 8.63 25.49
N SER A 679 -5.09 9.17 26.64
CA SER A 679 -6.33 8.79 27.34
C SER A 679 -7.59 9.12 26.54
N HIS A 680 -7.54 10.17 25.71
CA HIS A 680 -8.66 10.56 24.86
C HIS A 680 -8.81 9.64 23.65
N ILE A 681 -7.71 9.24 23.01
CA ILE A 681 -7.77 8.27 21.92
C ILE A 681 -8.20 6.88 22.42
N GLU A 682 -7.83 6.46 23.64
CA GLU A 682 -8.32 5.21 24.24
C GLU A 682 -9.85 5.16 24.29
N GLU A 683 -10.50 6.27 24.66
CA GLU A 683 -11.97 6.34 24.64
C GLU A 683 -12.53 6.34 23.21
N GLN A 684 -11.89 7.05 22.27
CA GLN A 684 -12.36 7.09 20.88
C GLN A 684 -12.23 5.74 20.17
N LEU A 685 -11.16 4.99 20.44
CA LEU A 685 -10.98 3.63 19.96
C LEU A 685 -12.12 2.73 20.48
N ARG A 686 -12.45 2.83 21.77
CA ARG A 686 -13.56 2.08 22.36
C ARG A 686 -14.91 2.43 21.72
N VAL A 687 -15.16 3.72 21.45
CA VAL A 687 -16.38 4.19 20.77
C VAL A 687 -16.44 3.66 19.33
N LEU A 688 -15.32 3.69 18.61
CA LEU A 688 -15.23 3.20 17.24
C LEU A 688 -15.64 1.72 17.15
N LEU A 689 -15.03 0.86 17.96
CA LEU A 689 -15.35 -0.58 17.98
C LEU A 689 -16.79 -0.84 18.43
N LEU A 690 -17.30 -0.08 19.39
CA LEU A 690 -18.69 -0.18 19.83
C LEU A 690 -19.66 0.15 18.69
N TYR A 691 -19.41 1.22 17.92
CA TYR A 691 -20.23 1.58 16.77
C TYR A 691 -20.17 0.53 15.65
N SER A 692 -19.01 -0.09 15.42
CA SER A 692 -18.87 -1.17 14.45
C SER A 692 -19.71 -2.39 14.83
N LYS A 693 -19.60 -2.84 16.09
CA LYS A 693 -20.40 -3.96 16.62
C LYS A 693 -21.90 -3.67 16.57
N ASP A 694 -22.30 -2.47 17.02
CA ASP A 694 -23.69 -2.01 17.03
C ASP A 694 -24.31 -1.93 15.62
N LEU A 695 -23.53 -1.54 14.61
CA LEU A 695 -23.98 -1.49 13.21
C LEU A 695 -24.35 -2.90 12.70
N VAL A 696 -23.50 -3.90 12.98
CA VAL A 696 -23.74 -5.29 12.57
C VAL A 696 -24.95 -5.87 13.31
N GLU A 697 -24.96 -5.80 14.65
CA GLU A 697 -26.01 -6.39 15.49
C GLU A 697 -27.41 -5.87 15.13
N LYS A 698 -27.54 -4.58 14.79
CA LYS A 698 -28.82 -3.97 14.44
C LYS A 698 -29.32 -4.29 13.03
N ASN A 699 -28.47 -4.79 12.13
CA ASN A 699 -28.75 -4.82 10.70
C ASN A 699 -28.47 -6.15 9.98
N GLN A 700 -27.84 -7.12 10.64
CA GLN A 700 -27.49 -8.43 10.05
C GLN A 700 -28.66 -9.14 9.31
N ASP A 701 -29.91 -8.98 9.77
CA ASP A 701 -31.08 -9.66 9.21
C ASP A 701 -31.91 -8.79 8.24
N LYS A 702 -31.38 -7.64 7.81
CA LYS A 702 -32.10 -6.66 6.96
C LYS A 702 -31.59 -6.68 5.52
N TYR A 703 -32.46 -6.31 4.60
CA TYR A 703 -32.04 -5.98 3.24
C TYR A 703 -31.05 -4.81 3.25
N TRP A 704 -29.90 -4.98 2.60
CA TRP A 704 -28.80 -4.02 2.58
C TRP A 704 -28.50 -3.60 1.14
N ASN A 705 -29.02 -2.45 0.72
CA ASN A 705 -28.81 -1.95 -0.65
C ASN A 705 -27.37 -1.44 -0.82
N PHE A 706 -26.51 -2.23 -1.44
CA PHE A 706 -25.08 -1.92 -1.55
C PHE A 706 -24.79 -0.57 -2.22
N ASP A 707 -25.58 -0.13 -3.22
CA ASP A 707 -25.37 1.15 -3.92
C ASP A 707 -25.69 2.34 -3.01
N GLU A 708 -26.85 2.32 -2.35
CA GLU A 708 -27.24 3.37 -1.40
C GLU A 708 -26.25 3.45 -0.23
N ARG A 709 -25.87 2.28 0.32
CA ARG A 709 -24.94 2.20 1.44
C ARG A 709 -23.54 2.66 1.07
N SER A 710 -23.04 2.32 -0.13
CA SER A 710 -21.76 2.82 -0.65
C SER A 710 -21.75 4.35 -0.76
N LYS A 711 -22.85 4.98 -1.19
CA LYS A 711 -22.97 6.45 -1.25
C LYS A 711 -22.93 7.11 0.13
N LEU A 712 -23.59 6.50 1.12
CA LEU A 712 -23.55 6.99 2.51
C LEU A 712 -22.16 6.84 3.12
N MET A 713 -21.47 5.74 2.83
CA MET A 713 -20.07 5.53 3.22
C MET A 713 -19.15 6.57 2.58
N ARG A 714 -19.24 6.76 1.26
CA ARG A 714 -18.50 7.79 0.50
C ARG A 714 -18.62 9.14 1.19
N LYS A 715 -19.85 9.58 1.45
CA LYS A 715 -20.12 10.86 2.10
C LYS A 715 -19.52 10.96 3.51
N SER A 716 -19.68 9.93 4.34
CA SER A 716 -19.06 9.89 5.68
C SER A 716 -17.52 9.96 5.62
N PHE A 717 -16.92 9.28 4.64
CA PHE A 717 -15.46 9.26 4.48
C PHE A 717 -14.95 10.60 3.96
N GLU A 718 -15.60 11.16 2.94
CA GLU A 718 -15.32 12.50 2.39
C GLU A 718 -15.37 13.57 3.47
N GLU A 719 -16.46 13.67 4.23
CA GLU A 719 -16.62 14.68 5.28
C GLU A 719 -15.57 14.51 6.39
N MET A 720 -15.32 13.28 6.86
CA MET A 720 -14.28 13.03 7.86
C MET A 720 -12.89 13.44 7.34
N ARG A 721 -12.54 12.99 6.14
CA ARG A 721 -11.24 13.25 5.53
C ARG A 721 -11.00 14.74 5.30
N TYR A 722 -11.96 15.41 4.69
CA TYR A 722 -11.87 16.83 4.37
C TYR A 722 -11.92 17.71 5.63
N ASP A 723 -12.89 17.50 6.52
CA ASP A 723 -13.13 18.40 7.67
C ASP A 723 -12.18 18.13 8.85
N ILE A 724 -11.58 16.94 8.95
CA ILE A 724 -10.80 16.52 10.12
C ILE A 724 -9.33 16.22 9.78
N MET A 725 -8.99 15.81 8.57
CA MET A 725 -7.64 15.30 8.26
C MET A 725 -6.88 16.07 7.16
N SER A 726 -7.56 16.84 6.31
CA SER A 726 -6.97 17.44 5.08
C SER A 726 -5.73 18.31 5.32
N ASP A 727 -5.74 19.13 6.37
CA ASP A 727 -4.68 20.08 6.75
C ASP A 727 -3.75 19.54 7.85
N LEU A 728 -3.85 18.25 8.19
CA LEU A 728 -3.14 17.67 9.33
C LEU A 728 -1.61 17.76 9.16
N PHE A 729 -1.10 17.53 7.96
CA PHE A 729 0.33 17.65 7.68
C PHE A 729 0.80 19.09 7.86
N GLU A 730 0.13 20.06 7.23
CA GLU A 730 0.49 21.48 7.24
C GLU A 730 0.56 22.02 8.68
N ILE A 731 -0.51 21.84 9.47
CA ILE A 731 -0.55 22.32 10.86
C ILE A 731 0.49 21.63 11.74
N SER A 732 0.73 20.33 11.51
CA SER A 732 1.76 19.60 12.23
C SER A 732 3.16 20.07 11.84
N TYR A 733 3.37 20.42 10.58
CA TYR A 733 4.64 20.96 10.09
C TYR A 733 4.96 22.30 10.74
N GLU A 734 4.01 23.23 10.80
CA GLU A 734 4.18 24.52 11.47
C GLU A 734 4.56 24.35 12.95
N SER A 735 3.90 23.41 13.64
CA SER A 735 4.08 23.20 15.08
C SER A 735 5.36 22.42 15.44
N LEU A 736 5.80 21.51 14.57
CA LEU A 736 6.92 20.59 14.84
C LEU A 736 8.25 21.05 14.22
N SER A 737 8.22 22.05 13.33
CA SER A 737 9.42 22.63 12.72
C SER A 737 10.20 23.50 13.70
N ARG A 738 11.51 23.61 13.44
CA ARG A 738 12.39 24.48 14.24
C ARG A 738 12.02 25.94 14.05
N GLN A 739 12.10 26.69 15.14
CA GLN A 739 11.75 28.11 15.21
C GLN A 739 13.02 28.98 15.20
N ASP A 740 12.87 30.24 14.82
CA ASP A 740 13.95 31.22 14.90
C ASP A 740 14.38 31.43 16.35
N SER A 741 15.67 31.73 16.56
CA SER A 741 16.21 31.97 17.91
C SER A 741 15.60 33.23 18.52
N VAL A 742 15.02 33.07 19.71
CA VAL A 742 14.45 34.13 20.56
C VAL A 742 15.43 34.53 21.67
N ASP A 743 16.70 34.12 21.57
CA ASP A 743 17.63 34.13 22.71
C ASP A 743 18.25 35.50 22.98
N ASN A 744 17.93 36.08 24.14
CA ASN A 744 18.59 37.27 24.68
C ASN A 744 18.67 37.24 26.22
N TRP A 745 19.31 36.20 26.75
CA TRP A 745 19.44 35.98 28.19
C TRP A 745 20.30 37.05 28.89
N ALA A 746 21.31 37.60 28.21
CA ALA A 746 22.13 38.67 28.77
C ALA A 746 21.37 39.98 28.98
N ASP A 747 20.36 40.30 28.15
CA ASP A 747 19.51 41.47 28.38
C ASP A 747 18.38 41.19 29.39
N ALA A 748 17.96 39.94 29.58
CA ALA A 748 16.91 39.56 30.52
C ALA A 748 17.40 39.52 31.98
N LEU A 749 18.66 39.17 32.24
CA LEU A 749 19.24 39.09 33.58
C LEU A 749 20.10 40.33 33.89
N GLN A 750 19.41 41.44 34.22
CA GLN A 750 19.98 42.79 34.41
C GLN A 750 21.24 42.83 35.30
N VAL A 751 21.34 41.97 36.32
CA VAL A 751 22.50 41.91 37.22
C VAL A 751 23.77 41.55 36.47
N PHE A 752 23.74 40.57 35.55
CA PHE A 752 24.91 40.17 34.78
C PHE A 752 25.38 41.28 33.84
N LYS A 753 24.43 41.93 33.15
CA LYS A 753 24.68 43.06 32.25
C LYS A 753 25.38 44.23 32.95
N ASP A 754 24.95 44.53 34.18
CA ASP A 754 25.45 45.70 34.91
C ASP A 754 26.73 45.42 35.70
N THR A 755 26.93 44.20 36.20
CA THR A 755 28.04 43.89 37.13
C THR A 755 29.23 43.18 36.50
N ILE A 756 29.05 42.30 35.50
CA ILE A 756 30.19 41.62 34.86
C ILE A 756 31.19 42.63 34.25
N PRO A 757 30.77 43.63 33.44
CA PRO A 757 31.71 44.55 32.81
C PRO A 757 32.53 45.34 33.84
N LEU A 758 31.90 45.77 34.94
CA LEU A 758 32.57 46.51 36.02
C LEU A 758 33.63 45.65 36.72
N ILE A 759 33.36 44.36 36.95
CA ILE A 759 34.32 43.45 37.57
C ILE A 759 35.46 43.15 36.59
N VAL A 760 35.16 42.91 35.31
CA VAL A 760 36.17 42.65 34.27
C VAL A 760 37.10 43.85 34.11
N GLU A 761 36.57 45.07 33.92
CA GLU A 761 37.37 46.31 33.81
C GLU A 761 38.27 46.52 35.03
N PHE A 762 37.77 46.21 36.23
CA PHE A 762 38.58 46.27 37.45
C PHE A 762 39.72 45.25 37.43
N LEU A 763 39.45 43.98 37.08
CA LEU A 763 40.46 42.93 37.06
C LEU A 763 41.57 43.23 36.03
N GLU A 764 41.23 43.83 34.89
CA GLU A 764 42.20 44.25 33.86
C GLU A 764 43.28 45.20 34.36
N LEU A 765 42.91 46.15 35.23
CA LEU A 765 43.84 47.13 35.79
C LEU A 765 44.95 46.51 36.64
N PHE A 766 44.73 45.30 37.17
CA PHE A 766 45.63 44.63 38.10
C PHE A 766 46.19 43.30 37.59
N GLU A 767 45.73 42.82 36.43
CA GLU A 767 46.15 41.57 35.80
C GLU A 767 47.68 41.51 35.58
N VAL A 768 48.31 42.64 35.24
CA VAL A 768 49.77 42.75 35.05
C VAL A 768 50.55 42.46 36.33
N ARG A 769 49.97 42.76 37.50
CA ARG A 769 50.62 42.64 38.82
C ARG A 769 50.22 41.35 39.55
N TYR A 770 49.05 40.82 39.27
CA TYR A 770 48.52 39.58 39.84
C TYR A 770 47.97 38.69 38.70
N PRO A 771 48.84 37.91 38.03
CA PRO A 771 48.46 37.07 36.89
C PRO A 771 47.35 36.07 37.20
N GLU A 772 47.17 35.67 38.46
CA GLU A 772 46.11 34.77 38.92
C GLU A 772 44.69 35.34 38.71
N LEU A 773 44.56 36.66 38.53
CA LEU A 773 43.29 37.31 38.20
C LEU A 773 42.87 37.10 36.73
N SER A 774 43.80 36.72 35.85
CA SER A 774 43.53 36.45 34.44
C SER A 774 42.54 35.29 34.25
N ASP A 775 42.68 34.23 35.05
CA ASP A 775 41.78 33.08 35.02
C ASP A 775 40.36 33.41 35.49
N VAL A 776 40.22 34.34 36.44
CA VAL A 776 38.91 34.82 36.94
C VAL A 776 38.25 35.73 35.92
N LYS A 777 39.01 36.67 35.35
CA LYS A 777 38.57 37.56 34.28
C LYS A 777 38.06 36.77 33.08
N LYS A 778 38.85 35.82 32.58
CA LYS A 778 38.46 34.96 31.45
C LYS A 778 37.20 34.14 31.76
N ALA A 779 37.05 33.67 33.01
CA ALA A 779 35.85 32.95 33.43
C ALA A 779 34.60 33.85 33.45
N LEU A 780 34.74 35.13 33.81
CA LEU A 780 33.66 36.13 33.77
C LEU A 780 33.31 36.57 32.33
N GLU A 781 34.32 36.81 31.49
CA GLU A 781 34.13 37.19 30.08
C GLU A 781 33.41 36.08 29.30
N THR A 782 33.74 34.82 29.58
CA THR A 782 33.09 33.67 28.94
C THR A 782 31.75 33.27 29.57
N LEU A 783 31.38 33.82 30.73
CA LEU A 783 30.09 33.55 31.37
C LEU A 783 28.95 34.18 30.58
N ALA A 784 29.11 35.42 30.09
CA ALA A 784 28.09 36.09 29.29
C ALA A 784 27.83 35.36 27.95
N ASP A 785 28.89 34.89 27.28
CA ASP A 785 28.76 34.08 26.07
C ASP A 785 28.12 32.72 26.36
N ALA A 786 28.46 32.09 27.49
CA ALA A 786 27.79 30.87 27.94
C ALA A 786 26.30 31.08 28.21
N LEU A 787 25.92 32.22 28.82
CA LEU A 787 24.51 32.59 29.05
C LEU A 787 23.74 32.79 27.75
N ASN A 788 24.36 33.40 26.73
CA ASN A 788 23.72 33.67 25.44
C ASN A 788 23.69 32.46 24.49
N THR A 789 24.63 31.51 24.60
CA THR A 789 24.73 30.33 23.69
C THR A 789 23.74 29.22 24.07
N ILE A 790 22.96 29.39 25.14
CA ILE A 790 22.15 28.33 25.73
C ILE A 790 20.88 28.01 24.93
N ASN A 791 20.36 28.85 24.04
CA ASN A 791 19.13 28.57 23.28
C ASN A 791 17.90 28.09 24.10
N ALA A 792 17.89 28.26 25.42
CA ALA A 792 16.88 27.64 26.29
C ALA A 792 15.50 28.29 26.14
N MET A 793 15.41 29.59 25.83
CA MET A 793 14.10 30.23 25.58
C MET A 793 13.51 29.73 24.29
N THR A 794 14.33 29.66 23.23
CA THR A 794 13.91 29.11 21.94
C THR A 794 13.40 27.67 22.09
N ARG A 795 14.15 26.81 22.81
CA ARG A 795 13.73 25.43 23.07
C ARG A 795 12.48 25.33 23.94
N THR A 796 12.33 26.22 24.93
CA THR A 796 11.15 26.29 25.78
C THR A 796 9.91 26.66 24.96
N TYR A 797 10.02 27.66 24.08
CA TYR A 797 8.98 28.06 23.16
C TYR A 797 8.62 26.94 22.17
N GLU A 798 9.63 26.30 21.58
CA GLU A 798 9.48 25.16 20.69
C GLU A 798 8.80 23.96 21.38
N MET A 799 9.16 23.66 22.63
CA MET A 799 8.51 22.60 23.41
C MET A 799 7.03 22.94 23.66
N ALA A 800 6.75 24.19 24.02
CA ALA A 800 5.40 24.67 24.29
C ALA A 800 4.46 24.52 23.08
N LEU A 801 4.90 24.94 21.89
CA LEU A 801 4.11 24.79 20.65
C LEU A 801 3.77 23.32 20.37
N LYS A 802 4.74 22.41 20.53
CA LYS A 802 4.53 20.97 20.34
C LYS A 802 3.51 20.41 21.32
N ILE A 803 3.58 20.82 22.59
CA ILE A 803 2.62 20.37 23.62
C ILE A 803 1.23 20.96 23.39
N ASP A 804 1.11 22.21 22.94
CA ASP A 804 -0.21 22.79 22.61
C ASP A 804 -0.87 22.07 21.42
N HIS A 805 -0.08 21.67 20.42
CA HIS A 805 -0.55 20.91 19.26
C HIS A 805 -1.23 19.58 19.62
N LEU A 806 -0.86 18.92 20.74
CA LEU A 806 -1.57 17.74 21.24
C LEU A 806 -3.07 18.00 21.47
N THR A 807 -3.43 19.23 21.85
CA THR A 807 -4.83 19.63 22.02
C THR A 807 -5.55 19.65 20.67
N THR A 808 -4.91 20.21 19.64
CA THR A 808 -5.42 20.21 18.25
C THR A 808 -5.62 18.78 17.73
N LEU A 809 -4.64 17.90 17.94
CA LEU A 809 -4.76 16.48 17.57
C LEU A 809 -5.90 15.78 18.33
N THR A 810 -6.10 16.11 19.61
CA THR A 810 -7.16 15.53 20.43
C THR A 810 -8.54 15.97 19.98
N GLU A 811 -8.73 17.26 19.70
CA GLU A 811 -9.99 17.81 19.19
C GLU A 811 -10.40 17.15 17.86
N ARG A 812 -9.42 16.83 17.01
CA ARG A 812 -9.62 16.07 15.76
C ARG A 812 -9.99 14.62 16.07
N ALA A 813 -9.16 13.92 16.86
CA ALA A 813 -9.36 12.51 17.18
C ALA A 813 -10.74 12.22 17.82
N GLN A 814 -11.25 13.14 18.65
CA GLN A 814 -12.55 13.03 19.30
C GLN A 814 -13.75 13.06 18.35
N LYS A 815 -13.58 13.53 17.11
CA LYS A 815 -14.66 13.63 16.11
C LYS A 815 -14.65 12.44 15.15
N ILE A 816 -13.51 11.79 14.95
CA ILE A 816 -13.31 10.75 13.92
C ILE A 816 -14.38 9.66 13.99
N ALA A 817 -14.56 9.03 15.16
CA ALA A 817 -15.49 7.90 15.30
C ALA A 817 -16.95 8.31 15.05
N ALA A 818 -17.34 9.55 15.38
CA ALA A 818 -18.67 10.06 15.10
C ALA A 818 -18.87 10.31 13.60
N GLU A 819 -17.85 10.87 12.93
CA GLU A 819 -17.94 11.29 11.53
C GLU A 819 -17.98 10.10 10.57
N VAL A 820 -17.12 9.09 10.78
CA VAL A 820 -17.13 7.86 9.97
C VAL A 820 -18.41 7.04 10.14
N TYR A 821 -19.25 7.34 11.14
CA TYR A 821 -20.56 6.72 11.37
C TYR A 821 -21.72 7.71 11.27
N ARG A 822 -21.50 8.92 10.75
CA ARG A 822 -22.52 9.98 10.65
C ARG A 822 -23.75 9.55 9.86
N TYR A 823 -23.55 8.79 8.79
CA TYR A 823 -24.59 8.27 7.91
C TYR A 823 -24.66 6.73 7.96
N LYS A 824 -24.91 6.18 9.16
CA LYS A 824 -25.01 4.73 9.42
C LYS A 824 -26.44 4.20 9.39
#